data_AF-A0A5N7ZF89-F1
#
_entry.id   AF-A0A5N7ZF89-F1
#
_cell.length_a   1.000
_cell.length_b   1.000
_cell.length_c   1.000
_cell.angle_alpha   90.00
_cell.angle_beta   90.00
_cell.angle_gamma   90.00
#
_symmetry.space_group_name_H-M   'P 1'
#
loop_
_entity.id
_entity.type
_entity.pdbx_description
1 polymer ?
#
loop_
_entity_poly.entity_id
_entity_poly.type
_entity_poly.pdbx_seq_one_letter_code
_entity_poly.pdbx_strand_id
1 'polypeptide(L)'
;MNIEIKINCPNPTEDLHLPYLTWGPSICHIRVTGNKGNKILYLRTRNLGMGRAVFTDALRKTVYPTATLTCVDETWTTFYLTGDFGNASTRDKDIEVLVFQDDPSKDPNARPVATDALMVRVRKDVETLTEEEKMRYIRAFSLLNQKDGYAFYKQFTDMHIAETDSEIHLFENFLPWHRLYLLNLERDLQEIDSSVSLHYWRWDFPAPHLFSEDFAGKMTITTAGIGSAPTFSLSNPWRNWKPPGSAKLLRSAFNWDLTLNGGWDVLINRNAPETYAINMGKGIYLNLFWDENRKRGDNKPGYIFSAPHGGGHMSFRGQISDIPTAPQDPVFFMLHSNVDRLWALWQNNWNRFDPEAANSYTPQGLSPNREKGFGAYSQQTQWPWNGDTQAPRPPQAPYGEYPTVKKGYKVLPKPTSQPNIEEVIDYKGRLTPDNSIGFDYDNIPFHFTAPDLPLLKTMTEKQHIQEILNKNLDSPLRLAALDSVDEPIKGPDIDNLTRIVTDKQEPAAVRSGVVQLLSSHLGHTEESVRILMNILTDLSEPAELRRTVMLQIRALSLEGAAFKQFRPIVIEGLRKLIRDKDQHIALEAIDLLAYQKDEWLQRELKEGLENTAKAIVSDESAIYYLSLDPHDFLELFRNIAEKSTDEKAKTMAIRALSSDTNSTDFLLSLFENKNQSSEVREASAQALDTQNPDLFLEKSVEVFKDDQEQDHHLLTVLLSKLTLQDEDGLNKIRGDKELLYKIRQHAERPKLFKANIESSKSSEVREDDFAILLKRLDSLL
;
A
#
# COMPACT_ATOMS: atom_id res chain seq x y z
N MET A 1 5.50 -44.44 17.24
CA MET A 1 4.82 -43.25 17.79
C MET A 1 4.87 -42.21 16.70
N ASN A 2 3.72 -41.82 16.20
CA ASN A 2 3.59 -40.77 15.20
C ASN A 2 2.97 -39.54 15.86
N ILE A 3 3.43 -38.36 15.47
CA ILE A 3 2.90 -37.09 15.95
C ILE A 3 2.28 -36.39 14.77
N GLU A 4 1.02 -36.01 14.91
CA GLU A 4 0.28 -35.23 13.93
C GLU A 4 0.04 -33.83 14.49
N ILE A 5 0.24 -32.80 13.66
CA ILE A 5 0.07 -31.40 14.04
C ILE A 5 -0.87 -30.73 13.04
N LYS A 6 -1.86 -29.99 13.57
CA LYS A 6 -2.74 -29.12 12.78
C LYS A 6 -2.59 -27.70 13.29
N ILE A 7 -2.36 -26.77 12.38
CA ILE A 7 -2.11 -25.37 12.71
C ILE A 7 -3.18 -24.52 12.06
N ASN A 8 -3.68 -23.55 12.83
CA ASN A 8 -4.77 -22.66 12.45
C ASN A 8 -5.96 -23.46 11.90
N CYS A 9 -6.40 -24.42 12.72
CA CYS A 9 -7.44 -25.40 12.43
C CYS A 9 -8.46 -25.31 13.56
N PRO A 10 -9.65 -24.71 13.36
CA PRO A 10 -10.63 -24.57 14.43
C PRO A 10 -11.24 -25.89 14.91
N ASN A 11 -11.36 -26.87 14.00
CA ASN A 11 -11.91 -28.18 14.28
C ASN A 11 -10.92 -29.28 13.87
N PRO A 12 -10.35 -30.05 14.83
CA PRO A 12 -9.31 -31.04 14.54
C PRO A 12 -9.82 -32.23 13.71
N THR A 13 -11.13 -32.39 13.54
CA THR A 13 -11.71 -33.45 12.70
C THR A 13 -11.70 -33.11 11.21
N GLU A 14 -11.53 -31.83 10.85
CA GLU A 14 -11.46 -31.38 9.46
C GLU A 14 -10.05 -31.55 8.88
N ASP A 15 -9.93 -31.79 7.57
CA ASP A 15 -8.65 -31.86 6.88
C ASP A 15 -8.08 -30.46 6.58
N LEU A 16 -7.84 -29.70 7.66
CA LEU A 16 -7.30 -28.34 7.60
C LEU A 16 -5.98 -28.25 8.35
N HIS A 17 -4.97 -27.74 7.65
CA HIS A 17 -3.67 -27.41 8.21
C HIS A 17 -3.15 -26.17 7.46
N LEU A 18 -3.17 -25.03 8.14
CA LEU A 18 -2.76 -23.72 7.62
C LEU A 18 -1.61 -23.19 8.47
N PRO A 19 -0.35 -23.47 8.08
CA PRO A 19 0.83 -23.05 8.84
C PRO A 19 1.16 -21.55 8.63
N TYR A 20 0.14 -20.70 8.75
CA TYR A 20 0.17 -19.25 8.59
C TYR A 20 -0.51 -18.63 9.81
N LEU A 21 0.31 -17.97 10.64
CA LEU A 21 -0.10 -17.31 11.86
C LEU A 21 -0.32 -15.82 11.61
N THR A 22 -1.14 -15.20 12.46
CA THR A 22 -1.29 -13.75 12.56
C THR A 22 -0.90 -13.28 13.97
N TRP A 23 -1.23 -12.04 14.36
CA TRP A 23 -1.03 -11.57 15.74
C TRP A 23 -2.06 -12.10 16.73
N GLY A 24 -3.18 -12.64 16.22
CA GLY A 24 -4.18 -13.36 17.00
C GLY A 24 -3.74 -14.78 17.36
N PRO A 25 -4.29 -15.37 18.44
CA PRO A 25 -4.14 -16.79 18.74
C PRO A 25 -4.73 -17.68 17.64
N SER A 26 -3.88 -18.49 17.01
CA SER A 26 -4.28 -19.55 16.10
C SER A 26 -4.58 -20.83 16.89
N ILE A 27 -5.76 -21.41 16.66
CA ILE A 27 -6.15 -22.69 17.24
C ILE A 27 -5.31 -23.80 16.59
N CYS A 28 -4.55 -24.53 17.39
CA CYS A 28 -3.67 -25.61 16.93
C CYS A 28 -3.99 -26.90 17.68
N HIS A 29 -3.73 -28.04 17.04
CA HIS A 29 -3.96 -29.35 17.63
C HIS A 29 -2.76 -30.26 17.42
N ILE A 30 -2.50 -31.10 18.41
CA ILE A 30 -1.48 -32.15 18.35
C ILE A 30 -2.09 -33.47 18.78
N ARG A 31 -1.75 -34.56 18.08
CA ARG A 31 -2.17 -35.92 18.42
C ARG A 31 -0.98 -36.86 18.37
N VAL A 32 -0.96 -37.80 19.31
CA VAL A 32 0.00 -38.91 19.34
C VAL A 32 -0.75 -40.18 18.93
N THR A 33 -0.21 -40.92 17.96
CA THR A 33 -0.77 -42.19 17.51
C THR A 33 0.24 -43.34 17.54
N GLY A 34 -0.26 -44.56 17.64
CA GLY A 34 0.53 -45.79 17.56
C GLY A 34 1.44 -46.06 18.76
N ASN A 35 1.07 -45.60 19.97
CA ASN A 35 1.75 -45.96 21.21
C ASN A 35 0.84 -45.83 22.43
N LYS A 36 0.71 -46.88 23.26
CA LYS A 36 -0.21 -46.88 24.40
C LYS A 36 0.22 -45.92 25.53
N GLY A 37 -0.74 -45.11 25.99
CA GLY A 37 -0.67 -44.32 27.23
C GLY A 37 -0.28 -42.85 27.06
N ASN A 38 -0.70 -42.03 28.03
CA ASN A 38 -0.53 -40.57 28.02
C ASN A 38 0.95 -40.16 27.89
N LYS A 39 1.19 -39.10 27.12
CA LYS A 39 2.53 -38.53 26.89
C LYS A 39 2.59 -37.09 27.33
N ILE A 40 3.73 -36.69 27.87
CA ILE A 40 4.06 -35.28 28.05
C ILE A 40 4.94 -34.90 26.86
N LEU A 41 4.54 -33.86 26.13
CA LEU A 41 5.29 -33.31 25.01
C LEU A 41 5.73 -31.89 25.34
N TYR A 42 6.97 -31.57 24.98
CA TYR A 42 7.55 -30.24 25.13
C TYR A 42 7.66 -29.60 23.75
N LEU A 43 7.12 -28.40 23.61
CA LEU A 43 7.11 -27.67 22.35
C LEU A 43 7.94 -26.40 22.49
N ARG A 44 8.72 -26.06 21.46
CA ARG A 44 9.41 -24.77 21.33
C ARG A 44 9.34 -24.29 19.88
N THR A 45 9.51 -23.00 19.66
CA THR A 45 9.68 -22.46 18.31
C THR A 45 11.17 -22.29 17.98
N ARG A 46 11.52 -22.43 16.70
CA ARG A 46 12.84 -22.13 16.16
C ARG A 46 12.70 -21.18 14.98
N ASN A 47 13.66 -20.29 14.89
CA ASN A 47 13.68 -19.22 13.92
C ASN A 47 14.67 -19.52 12.80
N LEU A 48 14.19 -19.51 11.55
CA LEU A 48 15.01 -19.69 10.34
C LEU A 48 15.15 -18.38 9.55
N GLY A 49 14.36 -17.36 9.90
CA GLY A 49 14.39 -16.02 9.30
C GLY A 49 14.02 -14.92 10.30
N MET A 50 13.27 -13.93 9.84
CA MET A 50 12.81 -12.81 10.66
C MET A 50 11.59 -13.17 11.50
N GLY A 51 10.76 -14.09 11.00
CA GLY A 51 9.55 -14.53 11.67
C GLY A 51 9.82 -15.02 13.09
N ARG A 52 8.94 -14.65 14.04
CA ARG A 52 8.95 -15.16 15.41
C ARG A 52 7.54 -15.57 15.81
N ALA A 53 7.41 -16.76 16.38
CA ALA A 53 6.15 -17.24 16.94
C ALA A 53 6.32 -17.62 18.41
N VAL A 54 5.28 -17.38 19.19
CA VAL A 54 5.19 -17.70 20.62
C VAL A 54 3.92 -18.49 20.89
N PHE A 55 3.93 -19.26 21.97
CA PHE A 55 2.74 -19.92 22.45
C PHE A 55 1.95 -18.99 23.36
N THR A 56 0.64 -19.23 23.48
CA THR A 56 -0.27 -18.30 24.14
C THR A 56 -1.48 -19.00 24.76
N ASP A 57 -2.20 -18.37 25.69
CA ASP A 57 -3.57 -18.79 25.98
C ASP A 57 -4.53 -18.34 24.87
N ALA A 58 -5.76 -18.86 24.91
CA ALA A 58 -6.79 -18.60 23.90
C ALA A 58 -7.05 -17.11 23.66
N LEU A 59 -6.94 -16.24 24.67
CA LEU A 59 -7.22 -14.79 24.53
C LEU A 59 -5.95 -13.94 24.58
N ARG A 60 -4.78 -14.56 24.42
CA ARG A 60 -3.47 -13.88 24.46
C ARG A 60 -3.22 -13.05 25.71
N LYS A 61 -3.72 -13.48 26.86
CA LYS A 61 -3.45 -12.78 28.13
C LYS A 61 -2.00 -12.99 28.56
N THR A 62 -1.42 -14.15 28.25
CA THR A 62 -0.06 -14.54 28.57
C THR A 62 0.61 -15.19 27.36
N VAL A 63 1.89 -14.88 27.16
CA VAL A 63 2.73 -15.47 26.11
C VAL A 63 3.89 -16.24 26.72
N TYR A 64 4.31 -17.32 26.08
CA TYR A 64 5.35 -18.19 26.58
C TYR A 64 6.25 -18.73 25.45
N PRO A 65 7.57 -18.89 25.70
CA PRO A 65 8.53 -19.35 24.68
C PRO A 65 8.44 -20.85 24.40
N THR A 66 7.87 -21.62 25.32
CA THR A 66 7.75 -23.08 25.25
C THR A 66 6.44 -23.56 25.85
N ALA A 67 5.80 -24.56 25.26
CA ALA A 67 4.61 -25.20 25.82
C ALA A 67 4.92 -26.60 26.35
N THR A 68 4.22 -27.03 27.40
CA THR A 68 4.22 -28.43 27.86
C THR A 68 2.79 -28.95 27.79
N LEU A 69 2.58 -30.02 27.03
CA LEU A 69 1.25 -30.58 26.75
C LEU A 69 1.15 -32.00 27.28
N THR A 70 0.07 -32.31 27.99
CA THR A 70 -0.29 -33.69 28.34
C THR A 70 -1.24 -34.23 27.28
N CYS A 71 -0.72 -35.08 26.40
CA CYS A 71 -1.46 -35.69 25.31
C CYS A 71 -2.02 -37.05 25.74
N VAL A 72 -3.34 -37.21 25.62
CA VAL A 72 -4.02 -38.49 25.82
C VAL A 72 -3.96 -39.29 24.51
N ASP A 73 -3.72 -40.59 24.64
CA ASP A 73 -3.50 -41.51 23.52
C ASP A 73 -4.64 -41.45 22.47
N GLU A 74 -4.28 -41.37 21.19
CA GLU A 74 -5.19 -41.28 20.03
C GLU A 74 -6.17 -40.08 20.03
N THR A 75 -5.98 -39.09 20.93
CA THR A 75 -6.84 -37.90 21.03
C THR A 75 -6.11 -36.61 20.66
N TRP A 76 -6.87 -35.63 20.14
CA TRP A 76 -6.36 -34.30 19.86
C TRP A 76 -6.25 -33.46 21.12
N THR A 77 -5.08 -32.87 21.33
CA THR A 77 -4.82 -31.88 22.39
C THR A 77 -4.71 -30.50 21.74
N THR A 78 -5.54 -29.56 22.18
CA THR A 78 -5.53 -28.17 21.66
C THR A 78 -4.48 -27.33 22.37
N PHE A 79 -3.77 -26.50 21.61
CA PHE A 79 -2.88 -25.46 22.09
C PHE A 79 -2.97 -24.23 21.17
N TYR A 80 -2.35 -23.12 21.54
CA TYR A 80 -2.42 -21.89 20.75
C TYR A 80 -1.03 -21.34 20.44
N LEU A 81 -0.85 -20.94 19.19
CA LEU A 81 0.33 -20.25 18.67
C LEU A 81 -0.07 -18.89 18.11
N THR A 82 0.87 -17.97 18.06
CA THR A 82 0.65 -16.64 17.49
C THR A 82 1.98 -15.98 17.16
N GLY A 83 1.98 -15.02 16.23
CA GLY A 83 3.15 -14.23 15.93
C GLY A 83 3.60 -13.38 17.12
N ASP A 84 4.91 -13.21 17.28
CA ASP A 84 5.48 -12.22 18.17
C ASP A 84 5.47 -10.86 17.47
N PHE A 85 4.72 -9.90 18.03
CA PHE A 85 4.43 -8.64 17.34
C PHE A 85 5.72 -7.90 16.96
N GLY A 86 5.73 -7.29 15.77
CA GLY A 86 6.92 -6.63 15.20
C GLY A 86 7.91 -7.58 14.52
N ASN A 87 7.69 -8.89 14.56
CA ASN A 87 8.58 -9.89 13.97
C ASN A 87 7.85 -10.76 12.93
N ALA A 88 7.25 -10.11 11.93
CA ALA A 88 6.60 -10.80 10.83
C ALA A 88 7.63 -11.52 9.94
N SER A 89 7.23 -12.64 9.35
CA SER A 89 8.06 -13.36 8.39
C SER A 89 8.31 -12.50 7.14
N THR A 90 9.48 -12.65 6.54
CA THR A 90 9.80 -12.08 5.21
C THR A 90 9.89 -13.16 4.13
N ARG A 91 10.07 -14.42 4.54
CA ARG A 91 10.10 -15.59 3.64
C ARG A 91 9.03 -16.58 4.05
N ASP A 92 8.59 -17.40 3.10
CA ASP A 92 7.69 -18.49 3.45
C ASP A 92 8.39 -19.50 4.38
N LYS A 93 7.63 -20.00 5.35
CA LYS A 93 8.04 -21.04 6.31
C LYS A 93 9.36 -20.76 7.05
N ASP A 94 9.60 -19.50 7.44
CA ASP A 94 10.84 -19.08 8.12
C ASP A 94 10.84 -19.28 9.66
N ILE A 95 9.87 -20.03 10.18
CA ILE A 95 9.75 -20.45 11.58
C ILE A 95 9.48 -21.96 11.60
N GLU A 96 9.86 -22.65 12.66
CA GLU A 96 9.44 -24.03 12.93
C GLU A 96 8.88 -24.17 14.33
N VAL A 97 7.83 -24.99 14.50
CA VAL A 97 7.46 -25.58 15.78
C VAL A 97 8.14 -26.92 15.91
N LEU A 98 8.83 -27.12 17.03
CA LEU A 98 9.60 -28.32 17.34
C LEU A 98 8.94 -29.03 18.52
N VAL A 99 8.73 -30.35 18.41
CA VAL A 99 8.13 -31.18 19.46
C VAL A 99 9.16 -32.15 20.02
N PHE A 100 9.25 -32.29 21.35
CA PHE A 100 10.19 -33.16 22.05
C PHE A 100 9.44 -34.09 23.02
N GLN A 101 10.00 -35.28 23.25
CA GLN A 101 9.54 -36.21 24.28
C GLN A 101 10.20 -35.94 25.64
N ASP A 102 11.47 -35.53 25.62
CA ASP A 102 12.22 -35.14 26.80
C ASP A 102 12.29 -33.62 26.90
N ASP A 103 12.36 -33.09 28.12
CA ASP A 103 12.44 -31.66 28.37
C ASP A 103 13.77 -31.10 27.83
N PRO A 104 13.73 -30.30 26.73
CA PRO A 104 14.96 -29.82 26.10
C PRO A 104 15.70 -28.78 26.96
N SER A 105 15.08 -28.27 28.04
CA SER A 105 15.78 -27.44 29.03
C SER A 105 16.69 -28.26 29.95
N LYS A 106 16.44 -29.57 30.07
CA LYS A 106 17.21 -30.49 30.91
C LYS A 106 18.21 -31.32 30.11
N ASP A 107 17.92 -31.60 28.84
CA ASP A 107 18.84 -32.25 27.92
C ASP A 107 19.09 -31.37 26.67
N PRO A 108 20.24 -30.69 26.59
CA PRO A 108 20.62 -29.87 25.44
C PRO A 108 20.76 -30.67 24.14
N ASN A 109 20.95 -32.00 24.22
CA ASN A 109 21.09 -32.88 23.06
C ASN A 109 19.76 -33.49 22.60
N ALA A 110 18.66 -33.19 23.29
CA ALA A 110 17.33 -33.65 22.92
C ALA A 110 17.03 -33.26 21.47
N ARG A 111 16.60 -34.23 20.67
CA ARG A 111 16.23 -34.03 19.27
C ARG A 111 14.71 -33.95 19.13
N PRO A 112 14.20 -33.07 18.24
CA PRO A 112 12.77 -33.01 18.00
C PRO A 112 12.27 -34.32 17.39
N VAL A 113 11.14 -34.81 17.89
CA VAL A 113 10.42 -35.99 17.38
C VAL A 113 9.41 -35.63 16.29
N ALA A 114 9.05 -34.35 16.19
CA ALA A 114 8.28 -33.79 15.07
C ALA A 114 8.66 -32.33 14.86
N THR A 115 8.49 -31.85 13.64
CA THR A 115 8.74 -30.46 13.26
C THR A 115 7.70 -30.05 12.23
N ASP A 116 7.20 -28.83 12.35
CA ASP A 116 6.30 -28.24 11.37
C ASP A 116 6.72 -26.80 11.08
N ALA A 117 6.68 -26.38 9.82
CA ALA A 117 7.22 -25.09 9.40
C ALA A 117 6.09 -24.07 9.29
N LEU A 118 6.32 -22.83 9.75
CA LEU A 118 5.31 -21.78 9.96
C LEU A 118 5.75 -20.47 9.33
N MET A 119 4.78 -19.63 9.02
CA MET A 119 4.98 -18.24 8.63
C MET A 119 4.07 -17.33 9.46
N VAL A 120 4.59 -16.21 9.96
CA VAL A 120 3.78 -15.11 10.48
C VAL A 120 3.49 -14.16 9.32
N ARG A 121 2.24 -14.20 8.86
CA ARG A 121 1.82 -13.54 7.63
C ARG A 121 0.90 -12.37 7.95
N VAL A 122 1.32 -11.16 7.57
CA VAL A 122 0.59 -9.90 7.83
C VAL A 122 0.64 -8.99 6.61
N ARG A 123 -0.38 -8.14 6.48
CA ARG A 123 -0.39 -7.01 5.55
C ARG A 123 0.62 -5.99 6.06
N LYS A 124 1.45 -5.46 5.16
CA LYS A 124 2.55 -4.54 5.45
C LYS A 124 2.42 -3.31 4.57
N ASP A 125 3.05 -2.22 4.98
CA ASP A 125 3.25 -1.07 4.11
C ASP A 125 4.09 -1.50 2.90
N VAL A 126 3.59 -1.23 1.71
CA VAL A 126 4.24 -1.54 0.42
C VAL A 126 5.65 -0.96 0.32
N GLU A 127 5.92 0.16 0.98
CA GLU A 127 7.24 0.80 0.99
C GLU A 127 8.29 0.04 1.82
N THR A 128 7.84 -0.86 2.70
CA THR A 128 8.70 -1.64 3.60
C THR A 128 8.91 -3.08 3.15
N LEU A 129 8.31 -3.46 2.02
CA LEU A 129 8.41 -4.82 1.50
C LEU A 129 9.83 -5.15 1.09
N THR A 130 10.25 -6.37 1.38
CA THR A 130 11.44 -6.94 0.74
C THR A 130 11.15 -7.27 -0.73
N GLU A 131 12.21 -7.40 -1.53
CA GLU A 131 12.09 -7.81 -2.93
C GLU A 131 11.35 -9.15 -3.09
N GLU A 132 11.54 -10.11 -2.17
CA GLU A 132 10.85 -11.41 -2.20
C GLU A 132 9.34 -11.27 -1.92
N GLU A 133 8.94 -10.36 -1.02
CA GLU A 133 7.53 -10.05 -0.76
C GLU A 133 6.89 -9.35 -1.96
N LYS A 134 7.56 -8.34 -2.51
CA LYS A 134 7.14 -7.62 -3.72
C LYS A 134 6.91 -8.58 -4.89
N MET A 135 7.88 -9.46 -5.16
CA MET A 135 7.81 -10.40 -6.27
C MET A 135 6.69 -11.43 -6.11
N ARG A 136 6.48 -11.98 -4.90
CA ARG A 136 5.34 -12.86 -4.63
C ARG A 136 4.01 -12.17 -4.89
N TYR A 137 3.88 -10.92 -4.43
CA TYR A 137 2.68 -10.12 -4.61
C TYR A 137 2.36 -9.87 -6.09
N ILE A 138 3.29 -9.27 -6.86
CA ILE A 138 3.02 -8.91 -8.26
C ILE A 138 2.82 -10.13 -9.15
N ARG A 139 3.51 -11.24 -8.85
CA ARG A 139 3.35 -12.51 -9.58
C ARG A 139 1.97 -13.13 -9.33
N ALA A 140 1.52 -13.20 -8.08
CA ALA A 140 0.21 -13.76 -7.76
C ALA A 140 -0.91 -12.96 -8.45
N PHE A 141 -0.82 -11.63 -8.45
CA PHE A 141 -1.76 -10.76 -9.17
C PHE A 141 -1.74 -10.97 -10.68
N SER A 142 -0.55 -11.07 -11.29
CA SER A 142 -0.43 -11.27 -12.74
C SER A 142 -1.07 -12.60 -13.16
N LEU A 143 -0.80 -13.68 -12.42
CA LEU A 143 -1.38 -15.00 -12.68
C LEU A 143 -2.90 -15.00 -12.47
N LEU A 144 -3.40 -14.30 -11.44
CA LEU A 144 -4.83 -14.15 -11.22
C LEU A 144 -5.51 -13.41 -12.38
N ASN A 145 -4.87 -12.33 -12.88
CA ASN A 145 -5.40 -11.57 -14.01
C ASN A 145 -5.44 -12.42 -15.28
N GLN A 146 -4.49 -13.33 -15.49
CA GLN A 146 -4.47 -14.20 -16.68
C GLN A 146 -5.44 -15.39 -16.58
N LYS A 147 -5.93 -15.73 -15.38
CA LYS A 147 -6.80 -16.89 -15.12
C LYS A 147 -8.07 -16.83 -15.96
N ASP A 148 -8.43 -17.98 -16.53
CA ASP A 148 -9.56 -18.16 -17.44
C ASP A 148 -9.57 -17.17 -18.63
N GLY A 149 -8.39 -16.83 -19.16
CA GLY A 149 -8.25 -15.92 -20.30
C GLY A 149 -8.68 -14.49 -19.96
N TYR A 150 -8.30 -14.01 -18.78
CA TYR A 150 -8.69 -12.71 -18.19
C TYR A 150 -10.15 -12.60 -17.74
N ALA A 151 -10.93 -13.67 -17.85
CA ALA A 151 -12.32 -13.67 -17.42
C ALA A 151 -12.49 -13.75 -15.89
N PHE A 152 -11.55 -14.37 -15.18
CA PHE A 152 -11.69 -14.56 -13.74
C PHE A 152 -11.60 -13.24 -12.97
N TYR A 153 -10.57 -12.43 -13.23
CA TYR A 153 -10.38 -11.14 -12.57
C TYR A 153 -11.52 -10.15 -12.85
N LYS A 154 -12.19 -10.27 -14.00
CA LYS A 154 -13.39 -9.49 -14.33
C LYS A 154 -14.51 -9.63 -13.29
N GLN A 155 -14.58 -10.76 -12.58
CA GLN A 155 -15.58 -10.94 -11.53
C GLN A 155 -15.43 -9.89 -10.42
N PHE A 156 -14.19 -9.54 -10.04
CA PHE A 156 -13.92 -8.47 -9.07
C PHE A 156 -14.34 -7.11 -9.61
N THR A 157 -14.00 -6.80 -10.87
CA THR A 157 -14.43 -5.53 -11.49
C THR A 157 -15.95 -5.43 -11.61
N ASP A 158 -16.65 -6.55 -11.84
CA ASP A 158 -18.11 -6.59 -11.95
C ASP A 158 -18.81 -6.42 -10.58
N MET A 159 -18.11 -6.64 -9.45
CA MET A 159 -18.65 -6.33 -8.12
C MET A 159 -18.76 -4.82 -7.88
N HIS A 160 -17.98 -4.01 -8.60
CA HIS A 160 -17.75 -2.61 -8.28
C HIS A 160 -17.90 -1.76 -9.53
N ILE A 161 -19.15 -1.68 -9.98
CA ILE A 161 -19.61 -0.92 -11.16
C ILE A 161 -20.59 0.17 -10.71
N ALA A 162 -20.99 1.07 -11.63
CA ALA A 162 -21.90 2.16 -11.30
C ALA A 162 -23.24 1.66 -10.71
N GLU A 163 -23.75 0.54 -11.22
CA GLU A 163 -25.00 -0.09 -10.80
C GLU A 163 -24.95 -0.67 -9.39
N THR A 164 -23.76 -0.89 -8.83
CA THR A 164 -23.55 -1.52 -7.52
C THR A 164 -23.15 -0.49 -6.44
N ASP A 165 -23.06 0.79 -6.79
CA ASP A 165 -22.65 1.88 -5.88
C ASP A 165 -23.49 1.93 -4.59
N SER A 166 -24.80 1.73 -4.69
CA SER A 166 -25.69 1.65 -3.54
C SER A 166 -25.53 0.38 -2.69
N GLU A 167 -24.81 -0.64 -3.15
CA GLU A 167 -24.48 -1.81 -2.34
C GLU A 167 -23.17 -1.60 -1.56
N ILE A 168 -22.23 -0.82 -2.11
CA ILE A 168 -20.82 -0.88 -1.68
C ILE A 168 -20.28 0.43 -1.11
N HIS A 169 -20.92 1.58 -1.39
CA HIS A 169 -20.35 2.92 -1.15
C HIS A 169 -21.18 3.83 -0.25
N LEU A 170 -22.51 3.89 -0.45
CA LEU A 170 -23.34 4.97 0.10
C LEU A 170 -23.88 4.72 1.52
N PHE A 171 -23.59 3.57 2.13
CA PHE A 171 -24.21 3.12 3.39
C PHE A 171 -23.19 2.64 4.43
N GLU A 172 -23.69 2.30 5.62
CA GLU A 172 -22.92 1.91 6.79
C GLU A 172 -22.02 0.69 6.55
N ASN A 173 -22.37 -0.14 5.55
CA ASN A 173 -21.63 -1.36 5.21
C ASN A 173 -20.38 -1.13 4.36
N PHE A 174 -20.05 0.10 3.94
CA PHE A 174 -18.86 0.39 3.12
C PHE A 174 -17.61 -0.34 3.61
N LEU A 175 -17.29 -0.22 4.90
CA LEU A 175 -16.10 -0.83 5.50
C LEU A 175 -16.18 -2.36 5.60
N PRO A 176 -17.23 -2.96 6.21
CA PRO A 176 -17.41 -4.40 6.20
C PRO A 176 -17.37 -5.01 4.79
N TRP A 177 -18.02 -4.37 3.82
CA TRP A 177 -18.07 -4.84 2.44
C TRP A 177 -16.68 -4.84 1.80
N HIS A 178 -15.94 -3.74 1.92
CA HIS A 178 -14.57 -3.65 1.38
C HIS A 178 -13.61 -4.60 2.10
N ARG A 179 -13.74 -4.83 3.42
CA ARG A 179 -12.96 -5.85 4.13
C ARG A 179 -13.19 -7.25 3.54
N LEU A 180 -14.45 -7.60 3.28
CA LEU A 180 -14.81 -8.86 2.63
C LEU A 180 -14.26 -8.95 1.21
N TYR A 181 -14.33 -7.86 0.45
CA TYR A 181 -13.82 -7.77 -0.93
C TYR A 181 -12.30 -7.98 -0.99
N LEU A 182 -11.56 -7.30 -0.11
CA LEU A 182 -10.11 -7.45 0.05
C LEU A 182 -9.74 -8.88 0.46
N LEU A 183 -10.44 -9.43 1.45
CA LEU A 183 -10.16 -10.79 1.93
C LEU A 183 -10.51 -11.84 0.88
N ASN A 184 -11.57 -11.63 0.08
CA ASN A 184 -11.91 -12.51 -1.04
C ASN A 184 -10.75 -12.56 -2.03
N LEU A 185 -10.24 -11.40 -2.46
CA LEU A 185 -9.11 -11.34 -3.37
C LEU A 185 -7.88 -12.02 -2.76
N GLU A 186 -7.58 -11.73 -1.49
CA GLU A 186 -6.45 -12.33 -0.77
C GLU A 186 -6.54 -13.86 -0.73
N ARG A 187 -7.73 -14.45 -0.62
CA ARG A 187 -7.91 -15.92 -0.68
C ARG A 187 -7.64 -16.49 -2.07
N ASP A 188 -8.05 -15.83 -3.14
CA ASP A 188 -7.73 -16.28 -4.50
C ASP A 188 -6.25 -16.09 -4.84
N LEU A 189 -5.60 -15.04 -4.33
CA LEU A 189 -4.14 -14.91 -4.42
C LEU A 189 -3.41 -16.01 -3.64
N GLN A 190 -3.94 -16.42 -2.49
CA GLN A 190 -3.37 -17.50 -1.68
C GLN A 190 -3.61 -18.91 -2.24
N GLU A 191 -4.57 -19.08 -3.13
CA GLU A 191 -4.67 -20.29 -3.96
C GLU A 191 -3.47 -20.40 -4.90
N ILE A 192 -2.99 -19.27 -5.44
CA ILE A 192 -1.83 -19.21 -6.34
C ILE A 192 -0.51 -19.29 -5.55
N ASP A 193 -0.41 -18.59 -4.44
CA ASP A 193 0.73 -18.61 -3.52
C ASP A 193 0.26 -18.43 -2.09
N SER A 194 0.21 -19.53 -1.33
CA SER A 194 -0.29 -19.51 0.05
C SER A 194 0.52 -18.63 1.01
N SER A 195 1.70 -18.14 0.63
CA SER A 195 2.51 -17.24 1.46
C SER A 195 2.21 -15.75 1.24
N VAL A 196 1.41 -15.39 0.23
CA VAL A 196 1.12 -13.99 -0.14
C VAL A 196 0.14 -13.32 0.82
N SER A 197 0.34 -12.02 1.04
CA SER A 197 -0.58 -11.15 1.78
C SER A 197 -0.99 -9.92 0.98
N LEU A 198 -2.19 -9.41 1.24
CA LEU A 198 -2.68 -8.19 0.59
C LEU A 198 -2.13 -6.93 1.27
N HIS A 199 -0.94 -6.50 0.87
CA HIS A 199 -0.24 -5.32 1.43
C HIS A 199 -1.03 -4.01 1.22
N TYR A 200 -0.73 -3.00 2.02
CA TYR A 200 -1.42 -1.72 2.02
C TYR A 200 -0.50 -0.58 1.59
N TRP A 201 -1.07 0.43 0.93
CA TRP A 201 -0.35 1.65 0.57
C TRP A 201 -0.75 2.80 1.48
N ARG A 202 0.22 3.31 2.25
CA ARG A 202 0.07 4.56 3.01
C ARG A 202 0.09 5.74 2.07
N TRP A 203 -1.06 6.01 1.47
CA TRP A 203 -1.26 7.11 0.53
C TRP A 203 -1.14 8.50 1.16
N ASP A 204 -0.87 8.55 2.47
CA ASP A 204 -0.50 9.69 3.30
C ASP A 204 1.02 9.89 3.45
N PHE A 205 1.81 9.00 2.87
CA PHE A 205 3.27 9.09 2.81
C PHE A 205 3.75 8.96 1.36
N PRO A 206 4.94 9.49 1.05
CA PRO A 206 5.61 9.21 -0.23
C PRO A 206 5.71 7.71 -0.47
N ALA A 207 5.53 7.30 -1.72
CA ALA A 207 5.56 5.89 -2.10
C ALA A 207 6.45 5.63 -3.33
N PRO A 208 7.76 5.99 -3.25
CA PRO A 208 8.68 5.85 -4.36
C PRO A 208 8.93 4.39 -4.76
N HIS A 209 8.85 3.43 -3.84
CA HIS A 209 9.02 2.01 -4.19
C HIS A 209 7.77 1.45 -4.87
N LEU A 210 6.57 1.79 -4.37
CA LEU A 210 5.30 1.38 -4.97
C LEU A 210 5.22 1.81 -6.44
N PHE A 211 5.51 3.07 -6.71
CA PHE A 211 5.41 3.64 -8.06
C PHE A 211 6.75 3.70 -8.79
N SER A 212 7.59 2.70 -8.54
CA SER A 212 8.77 2.41 -9.34
C SER A 212 8.42 1.61 -10.59
N GLU A 213 9.31 1.59 -11.57
CA GLU A 213 9.20 0.76 -12.78
C GLU A 213 9.16 -0.75 -12.45
N ASP A 214 9.73 -1.16 -11.31
CA ASP A 214 9.84 -2.55 -10.85
C ASP A 214 8.68 -3.03 -9.96
N PHE A 215 7.73 -2.16 -9.62
CA PHE A 215 6.57 -2.53 -8.81
C PHE A 215 5.24 -2.21 -9.51
N ALA A 216 4.49 -1.19 -9.05
CA ALA A 216 3.21 -0.87 -9.64
C ALA A 216 3.33 -0.07 -10.94
N GLY A 217 4.53 0.36 -11.33
CA GLY A 217 4.79 1.14 -12.54
C GLY A 217 4.92 2.63 -12.22
N LYS A 218 5.94 3.25 -12.81
CA LYS A 218 6.23 4.67 -12.72
C LYS A 218 5.17 5.47 -13.45
N MET A 219 4.56 6.40 -12.74
CA MET A 219 3.49 7.21 -13.29
C MET A 219 4.03 8.50 -13.91
N THR A 220 3.29 9.00 -14.88
CA THR A 220 3.44 10.39 -15.33
C THR A 220 2.65 11.30 -14.38
N ILE A 221 3.17 12.49 -14.08
CA ILE A 221 2.44 13.53 -13.36
C ILE A 221 1.65 14.33 -14.40
N THR A 222 0.35 14.54 -14.15
CA THR A 222 -0.51 15.32 -15.03
C THR A 222 -1.39 16.30 -14.26
N THR A 223 -1.72 17.41 -14.92
CA THR A 223 -2.66 18.43 -14.46
C THR A 223 -4.02 18.35 -15.17
N ALA A 224 -4.15 17.49 -16.20
CA ALA A 224 -5.37 17.31 -16.99
C ALA A 224 -5.40 15.96 -17.76
N GLY A 225 -6.55 15.59 -18.34
CA GLY A 225 -6.67 14.42 -19.21
C GLY A 225 -7.08 13.11 -18.52
N ILE A 226 -7.28 12.07 -19.32
CA ILE A 226 -7.86 10.77 -18.93
C ILE A 226 -6.87 9.79 -18.27
N GLY A 227 -5.68 10.26 -17.90
CA GLY A 227 -4.57 9.41 -17.44
C GLY A 227 -3.71 8.86 -18.59
N SER A 228 -2.57 8.30 -18.23
CA SER A 228 -1.56 7.75 -19.15
C SER A 228 -1.11 6.38 -18.66
N ALA A 229 -0.57 5.55 -19.55
CA ALA A 229 -0.05 4.25 -19.15
C ALA A 229 1.18 4.43 -18.25
N PRO A 230 1.24 3.74 -17.10
CA PRO A 230 2.47 3.70 -16.30
C PRO A 230 3.60 3.07 -17.10
N THR A 231 4.82 3.52 -16.83
CA THR A 231 6.05 2.91 -17.36
C THR A 231 6.49 1.81 -16.41
N PHE A 232 6.80 0.64 -16.96
CA PHE A 232 7.32 -0.48 -16.19
C PHE A 232 8.64 -0.95 -16.80
N SER A 233 9.50 -1.46 -15.92
CA SER A 233 10.68 -2.23 -16.32
C SER A 233 10.20 -3.51 -17.00
N LEU A 234 11.05 -4.08 -17.83
CA LEU A 234 10.58 -5.12 -18.74
C LEU A 234 10.57 -6.52 -18.14
N SER A 235 11.22 -6.67 -16.99
CA SER A 235 11.06 -7.82 -16.08
C SER A 235 9.78 -7.75 -15.24
N ASN A 236 9.07 -6.61 -15.22
CA ASN A 236 7.89 -6.46 -14.38
C ASN A 236 6.68 -7.22 -14.96
N PRO A 237 6.09 -8.20 -14.22
CA PRO A 237 4.93 -8.95 -14.69
C PRO A 237 3.68 -8.10 -14.99
N TRP A 238 3.54 -6.95 -14.34
CA TRP A 238 2.42 -6.04 -14.54
C TRP A 238 2.55 -5.16 -15.78
N ARG A 239 3.70 -5.17 -16.46
CA ARG A 239 3.87 -4.46 -17.75
C ARG A 239 2.88 -4.93 -18.82
N ASN A 240 2.41 -6.19 -18.72
CA ASN A 240 1.39 -6.79 -19.59
C ASN A 240 -0.01 -6.81 -18.95
N TRP A 241 -0.24 -6.02 -17.90
CA TRP A 241 -1.53 -5.94 -17.26
C TRP A 241 -2.61 -5.53 -18.26
N LYS A 242 -3.61 -6.38 -18.43
CA LYS A 242 -4.78 -6.12 -19.28
C LYS A 242 -5.98 -5.92 -18.37
N PRO A 243 -6.42 -4.67 -18.15
CA PRO A 243 -7.60 -4.43 -17.35
C PRO A 243 -8.84 -4.94 -18.10
N PRO A 244 -9.78 -5.64 -17.45
CA PRO A 244 -10.99 -6.10 -18.11
C PRO A 244 -11.75 -4.95 -18.79
N GLY A 245 -12.04 -5.10 -20.09
CA GLY A 245 -12.76 -4.09 -20.87
C GLY A 245 -11.93 -2.87 -21.29
N SER A 246 -10.62 -2.83 -21.01
CA SER A 246 -9.71 -1.79 -21.47
C SER A 246 -8.54 -2.38 -22.26
N ALA A 247 -8.06 -1.64 -23.27
CA ALA A 247 -6.88 -2.03 -24.04
C ALA A 247 -5.58 -1.90 -23.22
N LYS A 248 -5.51 -0.94 -22.28
CA LYS A 248 -4.32 -0.63 -21.47
C LYS A 248 -4.70 -0.14 -20.07
N LEU A 249 -3.80 -0.34 -19.11
CA LEU A 249 -3.85 0.35 -17.82
C LEU A 249 -3.52 1.83 -18.03
N LEU A 250 -4.31 2.72 -17.45
CA LEU A 250 -4.12 4.16 -17.40
C LEU A 250 -4.07 4.57 -15.92
N ARG A 251 -2.93 5.06 -15.47
CA ARG A 251 -2.76 5.63 -14.14
C ARG A 251 -1.67 6.70 -14.16
N SER A 252 -2.09 7.94 -13.89
CA SER A 252 -1.20 9.09 -13.74
C SER A 252 -1.41 9.74 -12.38
N ALA A 253 -0.36 10.29 -11.80
CA ALA A 253 -0.49 11.13 -10.61
C ALA A 253 -1.14 12.46 -10.99
N PHE A 254 -2.17 12.88 -10.25
CA PHE A 254 -2.85 14.15 -10.46
C PHE A 254 -2.28 15.22 -9.54
N ASN A 255 -1.43 16.09 -10.06
CA ASN A 255 -0.80 17.20 -9.33
C ASN A 255 0.05 16.81 -8.11
N TRP A 256 0.45 15.54 -7.95
CA TRP A 256 1.31 15.10 -6.84
C TRP A 256 2.52 14.29 -7.33
N ASP A 257 3.56 14.27 -6.51
CA ASP A 257 4.82 13.57 -6.76
C ASP A 257 5.02 12.42 -5.76
N LEU A 258 5.36 11.27 -6.33
CA LEU A 258 5.55 9.97 -5.70
C LEU A 258 6.73 9.90 -4.73
N THR A 259 7.71 10.77 -4.92
CA THR A 259 8.95 10.82 -4.13
C THR A 259 8.86 11.81 -2.97
N LEU A 260 7.82 12.64 -2.96
CA LEU A 260 7.74 13.82 -2.10
C LEU A 260 6.49 13.81 -1.22
N ASN A 261 5.39 13.19 -1.67
CA ASN A 261 4.11 13.24 -0.97
C ASN A 261 3.29 11.96 -1.14
N GLY A 262 2.38 11.72 -0.21
CA GLY A 262 1.26 10.81 -0.47
C GLY A 262 0.25 11.46 -1.42
N GLY A 263 -0.46 10.69 -2.24
CA GLY A 263 -1.51 11.22 -3.14
C GLY A 263 -2.58 12.05 -2.42
N TRP A 264 -2.68 11.90 -1.11
CA TRP A 264 -3.55 12.67 -0.22
C TRP A 264 -3.18 14.12 0.01
N ASP A 265 -1.88 14.46 0.01
CA ASP A 265 -1.41 15.79 0.39
C ASP A 265 -1.79 16.90 -0.60
N VAL A 266 -2.35 16.54 -1.75
CA VAL A 266 -2.60 17.48 -2.86
C VAL A 266 -4.05 17.90 -3.01
N LEU A 267 -5.01 17.20 -2.39
CA LEU A 267 -6.44 17.47 -2.61
C LEU A 267 -7.20 18.02 -1.41
N ILE A 268 -6.78 17.72 -0.17
CA ILE A 268 -7.43 18.23 1.03
C ILE A 268 -6.37 18.50 2.09
N ASN A 269 -6.24 19.76 2.49
CA ASN A 269 -5.39 20.26 3.58
C ASN A 269 -5.81 19.71 4.96
N ARG A 270 -5.69 18.40 5.23
CA ARG A 270 -5.99 17.80 6.55
C ARG A 270 -5.06 16.61 6.85
N ASN A 271 -4.62 16.56 8.11
CA ASN A 271 -3.74 15.60 8.79
C ASN A 271 -3.58 14.19 8.21
N ALA A 272 -2.39 13.62 8.49
CA ALA A 272 -2.10 12.18 8.46
C ALA A 272 -3.33 11.36 8.92
N PRO A 273 -3.98 10.63 8.01
CA PRO A 273 -5.21 9.85 8.23
C PRO A 273 -5.14 8.89 9.39
N GLU A 274 -3.95 8.40 9.70
CA GLU A 274 -3.69 7.57 10.87
C GLU A 274 -3.95 8.32 12.17
N THR A 275 -3.42 9.54 12.30
CA THR A 275 -3.71 10.43 13.44
C THR A 275 -5.20 10.75 13.53
N TYR A 276 -5.86 10.97 12.39
CA TYR A 276 -7.30 11.25 12.36
C TYR A 276 -8.16 10.03 12.74
N ALA A 277 -7.82 8.83 12.24
CA ALA A 277 -8.50 7.57 12.57
C ALA A 277 -8.36 7.20 14.06
N ILE A 278 -7.22 7.52 14.68
CA ILE A 278 -6.94 7.23 16.10
C ILE A 278 -7.72 8.19 17.04
N ASN A 279 -7.90 9.46 16.67
CA ASN A 279 -8.36 10.52 17.58
C ASN A 279 -9.90 10.68 17.75
N MET A 280 -10.72 10.02 16.93
CA MET A 280 -12.17 10.31 16.81
C MET A 280 -13.16 9.73 17.86
N GLY A 281 -12.73 9.28 19.04
CA GLY A 281 -13.63 8.50 19.94
C GLY A 281 -14.16 9.18 21.20
N LYS A 282 -15.09 10.14 21.08
CA LYS A 282 -15.71 10.74 22.28
C LYS A 282 -17.22 10.76 22.45
N GLY A 283 -18.03 10.23 21.54
CA GLY A 283 -19.47 10.09 21.77
C GLY A 283 -20.15 9.13 20.80
N ILE A 284 -21.49 9.06 20.83
CA ILE A 284 -22.31 8.38 19.79
C ILE A 284 -22.15 9.03 18.39
N TYR A 285 -21.29 10.02 18.23
CA TYR A 285 -20.93 10.57 16.94
C TYR A 285 -19.94 9.66 16.21
N LEU A 286 -20.56 8.75 15.48
CA LEU A 286 -20.21 8.15 14.20
C LEU A 286 -19.47 9.07 13.18
N ASN A 287 -18.61 10.04 13.49
CA ASN A 287 -18.09 10.96 12.44
C ASN A 287 -16.92 10.45 11.57
N LEU A 288 -16.56 9.15 11.63
CA LEU A 288 -15.98 8.50 10.45
C LEU A 288 -17.05 8.23 9.36
N PHE A 289 -18.35 8.23 9.71
CA PHE A 289 -19.42 7.48 9.04
C PHE A 289 -20.84 8.16 8.97
N TRP A 290 -21.26 9.06 9.87
CA TRP A 290 -22.64 9.62 9.95
C TRP A 290 -22.82 10.79 10.94
N ASP A 291 -23.72 11.73 10.59
CA ASP A 291 -24.29 12.80 11.44
C ASP A 291 -25.69 12.37 11.95
N GLU A 292 -25.88 12.23 13.26
CA GLU A 292 -27.15 11.82 13.89
C GLU A 292 -28.34 12.75 13.61
N ASN A 293 -28.12 13.97 13.11
CA ASN A 293 -29.19 14.88 12.68
C ASN A 293 -29.66 14.63 11.24
N ARG A 294 -29.09 13.66 10.52
CA ARG A 294 -29.51 13.34 9.15
C ARG A 294 -30.82 12.56 9.10
N LYS A 295 -31.60 12.86 8.07
CA LYS A 295 -32.69 12.01 7.63
C LYS A 295 -32.13 10.96 6.67
N ARG A 296 -32.55 9.72 6.86
CA ARG A 296 -32.25 8.61 5.94
C ARG A 296 -32.72 8.97 4.52
N GLY A 297 -31.79 9.06 3.56
CA GLY A 297 -32.06 9.50 2.17
C GLY A 297 -31.29 10.74 1.71
N ASP A 298 -30.47 11.37 2.57
CA ASP A 298 -29.58 12.46 2.16
C ASP A 298 -28.30 11.93 1.47
N ASN A 299 -28.05 12.33 0.22
CA ASN A 299 -26.92 11.93 -0.67
C ASN A 299 -25.51 12.37 -0.21
N LYS A 300 -25.29 12.65 1.07
CA LYS A 300 -23.95 13.02 1.55
C LYS A 300 -23.28 11.76 2.10
N PRO A 301 -22.09 11.36 1.64
CA PRO A 301 -21.43 10.18 2.21
C PRO A 301 -20.86 10.39 3.63
N GLY A 302 -20.42 9.32 4.28
CA GLY A 302 -19.63 9.36 5.52
C GLY A 302 -18.20 9.89 5.31
N TYR A 303 -17.50 10.25 6.38
CA TYR A 303 -16.17 10.87 6.29
C TYR A 303 -15.14 9.93 5.65
N ILE A 304 -14.92 8.71 6.14
CA ILE A 304 -13.97 7.77 5.51
C ILE A 304 -14.23 7.59 4.01
N PHE A 305 -15.49 7.55 3.59
CA PHE A 305 -15.86 7.42 2.18
C PHE A 305 -15.44 8.65 1.35
N SER A 306 -15.62 9.86 1.88
CA SER A 306 -15.38 11.14 1.19
C SER A 306 -13.98 11.72 1.36
N ALA A 307 -13.44 11.62 2.58
CA ALA A 307 -12.10 11.97 3.03
C ALA A 307 -11.78 11.11 4.29
N PRO A 308 -11.00 10.02 4.29
CA PRO A 308 -9.94 9.79 3.37
C PRO A 308 -10.35 9.10 2.08
N HIS A 309 -10.09 7.82 1.80
CA HIS A 309 -10.54 7.06 0.60
C HIS A 309 -10.70 7.83 -0.73
N GLY A 310 -11.79 8.58 -0.93
CA GLY A 310 -12.09 9.39 -2.11
C GLY A 310 -10.94 10.31 -2.55
N GLY A 311 -10.23 10.97 -1.63
CA GLY A 311 -9.03 11.75 -1.99
C GLY A 311 -7.87 10.90 -2.52
N GLY A 312 -7.78 9.63 -2.13
CA GLY A 312 -6.79 8.67 -2.62
C GLY A 312 -7.08 8.31 -4.06
N HIS A 313 -8.34 8.02 -4.38
CA HIS A 313 -8.78 7.82 -5.77
C HIS A 313 -8.58 9.07 -6.62
N MET A 314 -9.02 10.22 -6.12
CA MET A 314 -8.97 11.48 -6.87
C MET A 314 -7.55 12.04 -7.03
N SER A 315 -6.59 11.54 -6.24
CA SER A 315 -5.17 11.81 -6.44
C SER A 315 -4.66 11.27 -7.77
N PHE A 316 -5.40 10.45 -8.49
CA PHE A 316 -4.99 9.94 -9.79
C PHE A 316 -5.83 10.50 -10.93
N ARG A 317 -5.34 10.26 -12.14
CA ARG A 317 -6.15 10.15 -13.36
C ARG A 317 -6.03 8.74 -13.91
N GLY A 318 -7.06 8.29 -14.63
CA GLY A 318 -7.14 6.96 -15.21
C GLY A 318 -8.16 6.08 -14.50
N GLN A 319 -8.05 4.76 -14.62
CA GLN A 319 -9.10 3.87 -14.09
C GLN A 319 -9.31 4.05 -12.59
N ILE A 320 -8.22 4.14 -11.82
CA ILE A 320 -8.30 4.22 -10.35
C ILE A 320 -9.06 5.45 -9.83
N SER A 321 -9.29 6.50 -10.64
CA SER A 321 -10.01 7.70 -10.21
C SER A 321 -11.53 7.62 -10.33
N ASP A 322 -12.08 6.58 -10.98
CA ASP A 322 -13.52 6.46 -11.24
C ASP A 322 -14.10 5.19 -10.63
N ILE A 323 -15.22 5.31 -9.90
CA ILE A 323 -15.89 4.18 -9.22
C ILE A 323 -16.02 2.94 -10.11
N PRO A 324 -16.58 3.00 -11.35
CA PRO A 324 -16.86 1.79 -12.11
C PRO A 324 -15.63 1.11 -12.70
N THR A 325 -14.48 1.79 -12.72
CA THR A 325 -13.25 1.30 -13.35
C THR A 325 -12.12 1.13 -12.36
N ALA A 326 -12.21 1.66 -11.14
CA ALA A 326 -11.10 1.69 -10.21
C ALA A 326 -10.46 0.32 -9.91
N PRO A 327 -11.22 -0.76 -9.68
CA PRO A 327 -10.65 -2.09 -9.44
C PRO A 327 -9.96 -2.72 -10.66
N GLN A 328 -10.11 -2.13 -11.86
CA GLN A 328 -9.34 -2.54 -13.03
C GLN A 328 -7.83 -2.24 -12.85
N ASP A 329 -7.48 -1.32 -11.94
CA ASP A 329 -6.12 -1.06 -11.51
C ASP A 329 -5.80 -1.83 -10.22
N PRO A 330 -4.75 -2.67 -10.16
CA PRO A 330 -4.43 -3.46 -8.97
C PRO A 330 -4.01 -2.61 -7.75
N VAL A 331 -3.57 -1.36 -7.93
CA VAL A 331 -3.27 -0.45 -6.81
C VAL A 331 -4.53 -0.09 -6.01
N PHE A 332 -5.72 -0.23 -6.59
CA PHE A 332 -7.00 -0.14 -5.88
C PHE A 332 -6.97 -0.95 -4.57
N PHE A 333 -6.51 -2.19 -4.63
CA PHE A 333 -6.57 -3.09 -3.47
C PHE A 333 -5.57 -2.68 -2.38
N MET A 334 -4.42 -2.13 -2.74
CA MET A 334 -3.47 -1.56 -1.77
C MET A 334 -4.02 -0.31 -1.09
N LEU A 335 -4.71 0.55 -1.85
CA LEU A 335 -5.38 1.75 -1.35
C LEU A 335 -6.46 1.37 -0.33
N HIS A 336 -7.34 0.43 -0.69
CA HIS A 336 -8.40 -0.04 0.19
C HIS A 336 -7.89 -0.88 1.37
N SER A 337 -6.77 -1.61 1.22
CA SER A 337 -6.13 -2.26 2.37
C SER A 337 -5.66 -1.24 3.41
N ASN A 338 -5.29 -0.01 3.02
CA ASN A 338 -5.01 1.05 4.00
C ASN A 338 -6.29 1.63 4.61
N VAL A 339 -7.40 1.71 3.86
CA VAL A 339 -8.72 2.07 4.42
C VAL A 339 -9.14 1.06 5.50
N ASP A 340 -9.01 -0.24 5.23
CA ASP A 340 -9.31 -1.30 6.19
C ASP A 340 -8.33 -1.31 7.38
N ARG A 341 -7.05 -0.99 7.14
CA ARG A 341 -6.06 -0.77 8.20
C ARG A 341 -6.46 0.36 9.15
N LEU A 342 -6.94 1.49 8.63
CA LEU A 342 -7.40 2.62 9.44
C LEU A 342 -8.63 2.22 10.29
N TRP A 343 -9.55 1.43 9.73
CA TRP A 343 -10.66 0.87 10.51
C TRP A 343 -10.16 -0.09 11.60
N ALA A 344 -9.24 -0.98 11.27
CA ALA A 344 -8.60 -1.89 12.21
C ALA A 344 -7.87 -1.15 13.35
N LEU A 345 -7.20 -0.03 13.07
CA LEU A 345 -6.57 0.84 14.06
C LEU A 345 -7.62 1.44 15.00
N TRP A 346 -8.71 1.98 14.44
CA TRP A 346 -9.84 2.51 15.22
C TRP A 346 -10.45 1.44 16.12
N GLN A 347 -10.70 0.23 15.60
CA GLN A 347 -11.25 -0.88 16.39
C GLN A 347 -10.33 -1.21 17.57
N ASN A 348 -9.02 -1.27 17.32
CA ASN A 348 -8.02 -1.59 18.33
C ASN A 348 -7.93 -0.51 19.42
N ASN A 349 -7.93 0.77 19.02
CA ASN A 349 -7.85 1.91 19.91
C ASN A 349 -9.08 2.02 20.84
N TRP A 350 -10.26 1.72 20.31
CA TRP A 350 -11.54 1.91 21.00
C TRP A 350 -12.19 0.62 21.53
N ASN A 351 -11.48 -0.51 21.44
CA ASN A 351 -11.96 -1.85 21.82
C ASN A 351 -13.31 -2.22 21.16
N ARG A 352 -13.43 -2.01 19.85
CA ARG A 352 -14.67 -2.19 19.06
C ARG A 352 -14.68 -3.50 18.28
N PHE A 353 -14.65 -4.60 19.03
CA PHE A 353 -14.64 -5.97 18.50
C PHE A 353 -15.92 -6.74 18.81
N ASP A 354 -16.85 -6.16 19.59
CA ASP A 354 -18.13 -6.79 19.93
C ASP A 354 -19.15 -6.55 18.81
N PRO A 355 -19.53 -7.58 18.02
CA PRO A 355 -20.45 -7.41 16.91
C PRO A 355 -21.86 -6.97 17.33
N GLU A 356 -22.29 -7.32 18.55
CA GLU A 356 -23.62 -7.00 19.09
C GLU A 356 -23.68 -5.56 19.63
N ALA A 357 -22.53 -4.92 19.82
CA ALA A 357 -22.46 -3.57 20.35
C ALA A 357 -22.69 -2.54 19.24
N ALA A 358 -23.72 -1.70 19.43
CA ALA A 358 -24.03 -0.58 18.52
C ALA A 358 -22.86 0.40 18.31
N ASN A 359 -21.91 0.42 19.25
CA ASN A 359 -20.72 1.24 19.16
C ASN A 359 -19.62 0.58 18.28
N SER A 360 -19.64 -0.72 18.05
CA SER A 360 -18.75 -1.39 17.08
C SER A 360 -19.28 -1.28 15.66
N TYR A 361 -20.59 -1.37 15.51
CA TYR A 361 -21.28 -1.20 14.24
C TYR A 361 -22.73 -0.79 14.46
N THR A 362 -23.27 0.08 13.61
CA THR A 362 -24.70 0.41 13.58
C THR A 362 -25.07 0.67 12.12
N PRO A 363 -26.28 0.29 11.67
CA PRO A 363 -27.38 -0.29 12.44
C PRO A 363 -27.22 -1.78 12.80
N GLN A 364 -27.86 -2.19 13.91
CA GLN A 364 -27.82 -3.55 14.46
C GLN A 364 -29.06 -4.37 14.05
N GLY A 365 -28.90 -5.69 13.97
CA GLY A 365 -29.97 -6.65 13.71
C GLY A 365 -30.25 -6.92 12.22
N LEU A 366 -31.49 -7.25 11.89
CA LEU A 366 -31.97 -7.37 10.51
C LEU A 366 -32.60 -6.05 10.04
N SER A 367 -32.47 -5.73 8.76
CA SER A 367 -33.13 -4.53 8.22
C SER A 367 -34.66 -4.66 8.28
N PRO A 368 -35.37 -3.58 8.63
CA PRO A 368 -36.83 -3.58 8.65
C PRO A 368 -37.47 -3.65 7.25
N ASN A 369 -36.75 -3.29 6.17
CA ASN A 369 -37.19 -3.53 4.78
C ASN A 369 -36.00 -3.50 3.79
N ARG A 370 -36.17 -4.09 2.60
CA ARG A 370 -35.11 -4.15 1.57
C ARG A 370 -34.63 -2.77 1.09
N GLU A 371 -35.52 -1.79 1.01
CA GLU A 371 -35.21 -0.44 0.47
C GLU A 371 -34.33 0.40 1.40
N LYS A 372 -34.19 -0.04 2.65
CA LYS A 372 -33.46 0.63 3.71
C LYS A 372 -32.06 0.00 3.86
N GLY A 373 -31.14 0.38 2.97
CA GLY A 373 -29.70 0.09 3.04
C GLY A 373 -29.38 -1.39 2.85
N PHE A 374 -28.88 -1.76 1.68
CA PHE A 374 -28.60 -3.16 1.35
C PHE A 374 -27.38 -3.67 2.10
N GLY A 375 -27.57 -4.72 2.89
CA GLY A 375 -26.48 -5.22 3.73
C GLY A 375 -26.03 -4.20 4.79
N ALA A 376 -26.82 -3.17 5.11
CA ALA A 376 -26.41 -2.13 6.04
C ALA A 376 -26.55 -2.52 7.51
N TYR A 377 -27.34 -3.55 7.84
CA TYR A 377 -27.55 -3.98 9.23
C TYR A 377 -26.66 -5.16 9.61
N SER A 378 -26.23 -5.20 10.87
CA SER A 378 -25.21 -6.16 11.36
C SER A 378 -25.46 -7.63 10.93
N GLN A 379 -26.72 -8.09 11.00
CA GLN A 379 -27.09 -9.49 10.69
C GLN A 379 -27.43 -9.74 9.21
N GLN A 380 -27.38 -8.71 8.36
CA GLN A 380 -27.66 -8.88 6.94
C GLN A 380 -26.44 -9.39 6.17
N THR A 381 -26.69 -10.37 5.31
CA THR A 381 -25.67 -10.89 4.39
C THR A 381 -25.34 -9.88 3.29
N GLN A 382 -24.09 -9.91 2.85
CA GLN A 382 -23.54 -8.97 1.88
C GLN A 382 -23.70 -9.49 0.44
N TRP A 383 -24.17 -8.63 -0.46
CA TRP A 383 -24.07 -8.85 -1.90
C TRP A 383 -22.59 -8.70 -2.33
N PRO A 384 -22.07 -9.41 -3.34
CA PRO A 384 -22.75 -10.41 -4.17
C PRO A 384 -22.78 -11.82 -3.57
N TRP A 385 -22.09 -12.06 -2.47
CA TRP A 385 -21.83 -13.42 -1.97
C TRP A 385 -23.06 -14.20 -1.51
N ASN A 386 -24.13 -13.50 -1.18
CA ASN A 386 -25.42 -14.11 -0.86
C ASN A 386 -26.27 -14.49 -2.09
N GLY A 387 -25.80 -14.21 -3.32
CA GLY A 387 -26.50 -14.53 -4.56
C GLY A 387 -27.79 -13.75 -4.79
N ASP A 388 -28.04 -12.69 -4.03
CA ASP A 388 -29.31 -11.98 -4.05
C ASP A 388 -29.39 -10.94 -5.18
N THR A 389 -30.12 -11.28 -6.24
CA THR A 389 -30.32 -10.43 -7.43
C THR A 389 -31.71 -9.77 -7.49
N GLN A 390 -32.47 -9.82 -6.40
CA GLN A 390 -33.81 -9.25 -6.38
C GLN A 390 -33.74 -7.72 -6.23
N ALA A 391 -34.42 -7.00 -7.12
CA ALA A 391 -34.54 -5.55 -7.08
C ALA A 391 -34.89 -5.05 -5.65
N PRO A 392 -34.24 -3.98 -5.17
CA PRO A 392 -33.42 -3.01 -5.91
C PRO A 392 -31.95 -3.42 -6.12
N ARG A 393 -31.53 -4.62 -5.72
CA ARG A 393 -30.15 -5.10 -5.95
C ARG A 393 -29.85 -5.26 -7.46
N PRO A 394 -28.57 -5.23 -7.84
CA PRO A 394 -28.13 -5.52 -9.20
C PRO A 394 -28.69 -6.87 -9.71
N PRO A 395 -29.02 -6.98 -11.01
CA PRO A 395 -29.59 -8.20 -11.58
C PRO A 395 -28.58 -9.35 -11.71
N GLN A 396 -27.32 -9.12 -11.37
CA GLN A 396 -26.27 -10.13 -11.30
C GLN A 396 -25.61 -10.11 -9.92
N ALA A 397 -25.12 -11.27 -9.50
CA ALA A 397 -24.27 -11.45 -8.32
C ALA A 397 -22.97 -12.11 -8.82
N PRO A 398 -21.99 -11.31 -9.30
CA PRO A 398 -20.72 -11.83 -9.79
C PRO A 398 -19.99 -12.62 -8.69
N TYR A 399 -19.15 -13.57 -9.10
CA TYR A 399 -18.41 -14.52 -8.24
C TYR A 399 -19.24 -15.59 -7.52
N GLY A 400 -20.44 -15.25 -7.05
CA GLY A 400 -21.28 -16.16 -6.26
C GLY A 400 -20.77 -16.27 -4.81
N GLU A 401 -20.88 -17.46 -4.22
CA GLU A 401 -20.56 -17.66 -2.80
C GLU A 401 -19.10 -17.33 -2.42
N TYR A 402 -18.91 -16.86 -1.19
CA TYR A 402 -17.59 -16.50 -0.65
C TYR A 402 -16.59 -17.68 -0.75
N PRO A 403 -15.28 -17.45 -0.97
CA PRO A 403 -14.30 -18.52 -1.24
C PRO A 403 -14.17 -19.61 -0.17
N THR A 404 -14.73 -19.45 1.04
CA THR A 404 -14.67 -20.44 2.13
C THR A 404 -15.34 -21.78 1.81
N VAL A 405 -16.14 -21.85 0.75
CA VAL A 405 -16.79 -23.10 0.26
C VAL A 405 -16.23 -23.63 -1.06
N LYS A 406 -15.20 -22.98 -1.64
CA LYS A 406 -14.61 -23.47 -2.89
C LYS A 406 -13.89 -24.80 -2.64
N LYS A 407 -14.36 -25.86 -3.31
CA LYS A 407 -13.82 -27.22 -3.19
C LYS A 407 -12.31 -27.23 -3.47
N GLY A 408 -11.52 -27.64 -2.48
CA GLY A 408 -10.06 -27.74 -2.58
C GLY A 408 -9.29 -26.53 -2.03
N TYR A 409 -9.96 -25.42 -1.73
CA TYR A 409 -9.32 -24.28 -1.08
C TYR A 409 -9.07 -24.61 0.40
N LYS A 410 -7.82 -24.49 0.83
CA LYS A 410 -7.44 -24.57 2.25
C LYS A 410 -7.36 -23.14 2.79
N VAL A 411 -8.47 -22.64 3.34
CA VAL A 411 -8.58 -21.34 4.01
C VAL A 411 -9.34 -21.51 5.33
N LEU A 412 -9.31 -20.50 6.20
CA LEU A 412 -10.13 -20.53 7.41
C LEU A 412 -11.62 -20.58 7.06
N PRO A 413 -12.46 -21.26 7.85
CA PRO A 413 -13.88 -21.42 7.57
C PRO A 413 -14.70 -20.13 7.77
N LYS A 414 -14.08 -19.06 8.30
CA LYS A 414 -14.70 -17.74 8.44
C LYS A 414 -14.06 -16.69 7.50
N PRO A 415 -14.87 -15.75 6.99
CA PRO A 415 -16.33 -15.67 7.17
C PRO A 415 -17.05 -16.77 6.36
N THR A 416 -18.32 -17.02 6.66
CA THR A 416 -19.13 -18.05 6.00
C THR A 416 -19.32 -17.77 4.50
N SER A 417 -19.93 -18.71 3.76
CA SER A 417 -20.16 -18.58 2.31
C SER A 417 -21.07 -17.40 1.94
N GLN A 418 -21.91 -16.94 2.88
CA GLN A 418 -22.80 -15.80 2.73
C GLN A 418 -22.57 -14.84 3.91
N PRO A 419 -21.43 -14.14 3.92
CA PRO A 419 -20.98 -13.39 5.07
C PRO A 419 -21.95 -12.27 5.45
N ASN A 420 -22.19 -12.09 6.74
CA ASN A 420 -22.79 -10.88 7.29
C ASN A 420 -21.72 -9.94 7.90
N ILE A 421 -22.15 -8.80 8.42
CA ILE A 421 -21.22 -7.80 8.99
C ILE A 421 -20.65 -8.25 10.32
N GLU A 422 -21.44 -8.90 11.18
CA GLU A 422 -20.99 -9.36 12.50
C GLU A 422 -19.75 -10.27 12.41
N GLU A 423 -19.68 -11.09 11.38
CA GLU A 423 -18.55 -12.01 11.12
C GLU A 423 -17.22 -11.31 10.83
N VAL A 424 -17.21 -10.03 10.47
CA VAL A 424 -15.98 -9.28 10.16
C VAL A 424 -15.62 -8.20 11.18
N ILE A 425 -16.43 -8.06 12.24
CA ILE A 425 -16.14 -7.13 13.34
C ILE A 425 -14.97 -7.66 14.18
N ASP A 426 -15.04 -8.90 14.67
CA ASP A 426 -13.98 -9.54 15.46
C ASP A 426 -12.90 -10.20 14.58
N TYR A 427 -12.38 -9.48 13.58
CA TYR A 427 -11.49 -10.05 12.56
C TYR A 427 -10.21 -10.72 13.12
N LYS A 428 -9.76 -10.30 14.31
CA LYS A 428 -8.58 -10.86 15.01
C LYS A 428 -8.90 -12.06 15.90
N GLY A 429 -10.17 -12.35 16.15
CA GLY A 429 -10.58 -13.29 17.20
C GLY A 429 -10.22 -12.79 18.62
N ARG A 430 -10.35 -11.49 18.87
CA ARG A 430 -10.04 -10.84 20.17
C ARG A 430 -11.02 -11.27 21.26
N LEU A 431 -12.29 -11.49 20.92
CA LEU A 431 -13.29 -11.98 21.85
C LEU A 431 -13.35 -13.50 21.85
N THR A 432 -13.29 -14.09 20.66
CA THR A 432 -13.29 -15.54 20.47
C THR A 432 -12.28 -15.91 19.38
N PRO A 433 -11.27 -16.75 19.63
CA PRO A 433 -10.23 -17.07 18.63
C PRO A 433 -10.78 -17.67 17.35
N ASP A 434 -11.87 -18.43 17.46
CA ASP A 434 -12.60 -19.01 16.34
C ASP A 434 -13.22 -17.94 15.41
N ASN A 435 -13.38 -16.69 15.85
CA ASN A 435 -13.85 -15.59 15.00
C ASN A 435 -12.77 -15.01 14.09
N SER A 436 -11.49 -15.36 14.30
CA SER A 436 -10.41 -14.85 13.44
C SER A 436 -10.66 -15.21 11.98
N ILE A 437 -10.56 -14.20 11.12
CA ILE A 437 -10.70 -14.36 9.66
C ILE A 437 -9.36 -14.39 8.94
N GLY A 438 -8.24 -14.51 9.69
CA GLY A 438 -6.94 -14.94 9.18
C GLY A 438 -6.15 -13.91 8.38
N PHE A 439 -6.20 -12.64 8.78
CA PHE A 439 -5.26 -11.59 8.38
C PHE A 439 -5.01 -10.61 9.53
N ASP A 440 -3.91 -9.85 9.45
CA ASP A 440 -3.55 -8.79 10.39
C ASP A 440 -2.67 -7.74 9.71
N TYR A 441 -2.40 -6.64 10.39
CA TYR A 441 -1.51 -5.55 9.95
C TYR A 441 -0.25 -5.52 10.81
N ASP A 442 0.91 -5.34 10.19
CA ASP A 442 2.22 -5.25 10.84
C ASP A 442 2.31 -4.21 11.97
N ASN A 443 1.57 -3.11 11.86
CA ASN A 443 1.61 -2.02 12.83
C ASN A 443 0.44 -2.01 13.85
N ILE A 444 -0.42 -3.05 13.87
CA ILE A 444 -1.57 -3.14 14.77
C ILE A 444 -1.42 -4.33 15.72
N PRO A 445 -1.01 -4.12 16.99
CA PRO A 445 -0.84 -5.21 17.94
C PRO A 445 -2.18 -5.85 18.31
N PHE A 446 -2.14 -7.06 18.87
CA PHE A 446 -3.36 -7.76 19.31
C PHE A 446 -4.04 -7.08 20.50
N HIS A 447 -3.25 -6.61 21.48
CA HIS A 447 -3.72 -5.77 22.57
C HIS A 447 -3.21 -4.34 22.37
N PHE A 448 -4.13 -3.40 22.31
CA PHE A 448 -3.84 -1.97 22.37
C PHE A 448 -4.84 -1.33 23.34
N THR A 449 -4.32 -0.50 24.23
CA THR A 449 -5.11 0.29 25.17
C THR A 449 -4.53 1.70 25.13
N ALA A 450 -5.26 2.64 24.54
CA ALA A 450 -4.98 4.05 24.78
C ALA A 450 -5.15 4.34 26.29
N PRO A 451 -4.44 5.31 26.88
CA PRO A 451 -4.67 5.72 28.26
C PRO A 451 -6.15 6.11 28.43
N ASP A 452 -6.79 5.67 29.52
CA ASP A 452 -8.16 6.03 29.86
C ASP A 452 -8.32 7.56 29.93
N LEU A 453 -9.10 8.15 29.01
CA LEU A 453 -9.46 9.57 29.00
C LEU A 453 -10.96 9.81 29.29
N PRO A 454 -11.54 9.32 30.41
CA PRO A 454 -12.98 9.41 30.68
C PRO A 454 -13.47 10.85 30.98
N LEU A 455 -12.62 11.74 31.50
CA LEU A 455 -13.03 13.11 31.88
C LEU A 455 -13.37 14.00 30.68
N LEU A 456 -12.68 13.83 29.56
CA LEU A 456 -12.88 14.70 28.41
C LEU A 456 -14.10 14.33 27.57
N LYS A 457 -14.75 13.17 27.81
CA LYS A 457 -15.85 12.66 26.95
C LYS A 457 -17.20 13.35 27.16
N THR A 458 -17.34 14.16 28.21
CA THR A 458 -18.60 14.83 28.60
C THR A 458 -18.49 16.36 28.58
N MET A 459 -17.42 16.90 27.99
CA MET A 459 -17.11 18.33 28.03
C MET A 459 -17.73 19.07 26.84
N THR A 460 -18.09 20.34 27.05
CA THR A 460 -18.52 21.27 26.00
C THR A 460 -17.32 21.83 25.22
N GLU A 461 -17.51 22.35 24.02
CA GLU A 461 -16.46 22.99 23.20
C GLU A 461 -15.66 24.05 23.99
N LYS A 462 -16.36 24.92 24.73
CA LYS A 462 -15.72 25.92 25.61
C LYS A 462 -14.84 25.27 26.66
N GLN A 463 -15.27 24.14 27.22
CA GLN A 463 -14.50 23.39 28.20
C GLN A 463 -13.29 22.70 27.54
N HIS A 464 -13.43 22.18 26.31
CA HIS A 464 -12.29 21.67 25.54
C HIS A 464 -11.23 22.75 25.33
N ILE A 465 -11.62 23.96 24.90
CA ILE A 465 -10.71 25.10 24.77
C ILE A 465 -10.01 25.42 26.09
N GLN A 466 -10.71 25.36 27.23
CA GLN A 466 -10.07 25.57 28.53
C GLN A 466 -9.04 24.48 28.88
N GLU A 467 -9.30 23.21 28.56
CA GLU A 467 -8.32 22.15 28.78
C GLU A 467 -7.10 22.33 27.87
N ILE A 468 -7.30 22.73 26.60
CA ILE A 468 -6.20 23.04 25.68
C ILE A 468 -5.32 24.17 26.24
N LEU A 469 -5.93 25.20 26.83
CA LEU A 469 -5.23 26.34 27.43
C LEU A 469 -4.61 26.02 28.81
N ASN A 470 -4.97 24.89 29.43
CA ASN A 470 -4.54 24.56 30.78
C ASN A 470 -3.14 23.92 30.79
N LYS A 471 -2.12 24.74 31.04
CA LYS A 471 -0.70 24.32 31.12
C LYS A 471 -0.40 23.29 32.22
N ASN A 472 -1.29 23.08 33.19
CA ASN A 472 -1.09 22.08 34.25
C ASN A 472 -1.52 20.66 33.84
N LEU A 473 -2.16 20.50 32.68
CA LEU A 473 -2.52 19.19 32.14
C LEU A 473 -1.36 18.61 31.33
N ASP A 474 -1.29 17.27 31.30
CA ASP A 474 -0.35 16.58 30.43
C ASP A 474 -0.68 16.80 28.94
N SER A 475 0.34 16.63 28.09
CA SER A 475 0.19 16.83 26.64
C SER A 475 -0.86 15.90 26.02
N PRO A 476 -0.96 14.59 26.37
CA PRO A 476 -2.00 13.70 25.84
C PRO A 476 -3.43 14.17 26.12
N LEU A 477 -3.73 14.68 27.33
CA LEU A 477 -5.05 15.22 27.67
C LEU A 477 -5.37 16.48 26.86
N ARG A 478 -4.39 17.37 26.69
CA ARG A 478 -4.54 18.60 25.90
C ARG A 478 -4.71 18.31 24.42
N LEU A 479 -4.00 17.32 23.87
CA LEU A 479 -4.17 16.82 22.51
C LEU A 479 -5.55 16.20 22.30
N ALA A 480 -5.99 15.35 23.23
CA ALA A 480 -7.32 14.77 23.18
C ALA A 480 -8.44 15.83 23.34
N ALA A 481 -8.16 16.99 23.92
CA ALA A 481 -9.07 18.13 23.96
C ALA A 481 -9.07 18.90 22.62
N LEU A 482 -7.90 19.08 21.98
CA LEU A 482 -7.76 19.66 20.64
C LEU A 482 -8.64 18.92 19.61
N ASP A 483 -8.60 17.59 19.63
CA ASP A 483 -9.35 16.72 18.71
C ASP A 483 -10.88 16.79 18.87
N SER A 484 -11.37 17.43 19.94
CA SER A 484 -12.80 17.53 20.28
C SER A 484 -13.38 18.93 20.06
N VAL A 485 -12.61 19.86 19.50
CA VAL A 485 -13.09 21.21 19.15
C VAL A 485 -13.60 21.22 17.72
N ASP A 486 -14.88 21.52 17.53
CA ASP A 486 -15.50 21.72 16.22
C ASP A 486 -15.34 23.19 15.76
N GLU A 487 -15.13 23.43 14.47
CA GLU A 487 -15.15 24.79 13.90
C GLU A 487 -16.61 25.31 13.76
N PRO A 488 -16.87 26.62 13.95
CA PRO A 488 -15.92 27.73 13.98
C PRO A 488 -15.57 28.26 15.39
N ILE A 489 -14.28 28.40 15.64
CA ILE A 489 -13.71 29.01 16.86
C ILE A 489 -13.94 30.53 16.85
N LYS A 490 -14.24 31.12 18.00
CA LYS A 490 -14.54 32.56 18.12
C LYS A 490 -13.27 33.40 18.38
N GLY A 491 -13.33 34.68 18.02
CA GLY A 491 -12.20 35.63 18.06
C GLY A 491 -11.27 35.55 19.29
N PRO A 492 -11.77 35.71 20.53
CA PRO A 492 -10.91 35.67 21.72
C PRO A 492 -10.19 34.33 21.95
N ASP A 493 -10.79 33.22 21.49
CA ASP A 493 -10.21 31.89 21.62
C ASP A 493 -9.12 31.67 20.57
N ILE A 494 -9.27 32.23 19.35
CA ILE A 494 -8.22 32.22 18.31
C ILE A 494 -6.95 32.92 18.80
N ASP A 495 -7.08 34.10 19.43
CA ASP A 495 -5.92 34.84 19.94
C ASP A 495 -5.19 34.05 21.04
N ASN A 496 -5.95 33.39 21.94
CA ASN A 496 -5.38 32.59 23.01
C ASN A 496 -4.69 31.32 22.51
N LEU A 497 -5.30 30.64 21.52
CA LEU A 497 -4.71 29.47 20.88
C LEU A 497 -3.47 29.86 20.04
N THR A 498 -3.50 30.99 19.33
CA THR A 498 -2.33 31.51 18.59
C THR A 498 -1.14 31.80 19.52
N ARG A 499 -1.40 32.19 20.78
CA ARG A 499 -0.33 32.34 21.79
C ARG A 499 0.32 31.00 22.16
N ILE A 500 -0.42 29.88 22.17
CA ILE A 500 0.19 28.55 22.37
C ILE A 500 1.19 28.27 21.24
N VAL A 501 0.81 28.53 19.99
CA VAL A 501 1.66 28.27 18.81
C VAL A 501 3.02 28.97 18.93
N THR A 502 3.04 30.20 19.43
CA THR A 502 4.25 31.04 19.54
C THR A 502 5.02 30.88 20.87
N ASP A 503 4.45 30.19 21.86
CA ASP A 503 5.10 29.99 23.16
C ASP A 503 6.08 28.81 23.13
N LYS A 504 7.38 29.11 23.13
CA LYS A 504 8.44 28.08 23.12
C LYS A 504 8.48 27.19 24.37
N GLN A 505 7.79 27.56 25.45
CA GLN A 505 7.71 26.72 26.66
C GLN A 505 6.61 25.65 26.55
N GLU A 506 5.73 25.74 25.54
CA GLU A 506 4.69 24.74 25.31
C GLU A 506 5.25 23.49 24.61
N PRO A 507 4.71 22.29 24.91
CA PRO A 507 5.13 21.06 24.24
C PRO A 507 4.91 21.13 22.72
N ALA A 508 5.89 20.67 21.94
CA ALA A 508 5.87 20.72 20.48
C ALA A 508 4.60 20.13 19.87
N ALA A 509 4.15 18.97 20.38
CA ALA A 509 2.94 18.30 19.92
C ALA A 509 1.67 19.14 20.14
N VAL A 510 1.55 19.81 21.30
CA VAL A 510 0.40 20.68 21.60
C VAL A 510 0.41 21.91 20.69
N ARG A 511 1.58 22.53 20.50
CA ARG A 511 1.74 23.66 19.55
C ARG A 511 1.35 23.24 18.13
N SER A 512 1.79 22.06 17.70
CA SER A 512 1.49 21.50 16.38
C SER A 512 -0.02 21.23 16.20
N GLY A 513 -0.65 20.62 17.20
CA GLY A 513 -2.10 20.40 17.19
C GLY A 513 -2.91 21.70 17.15
N VAL A 514 -2.44 22.78 17.81
CA VAL A 514 -3.07 24.11 17.71
C VAL A 514 -2.88 24.74 16.33
N VAL A 515 -1.70 24.60 15.70
CA VAL A 515 -1.48 25.07 14.31
C VAL A 515 -2.51 24.43 13.37
N GLN A 516 -2.76 23.13 13.52
CA GLN A 516 -3.73 22.39 12.72
C GLN A 516 -5.18 22.82 13.01
N LEU A 517 -5.54 22.96 14.29
CA LEU A 517 -6.86 23.43 14.71
C LEU A 517 -7.19 24.82 14.14
N LEU A 518 -6.18 25.68 14.04
CA LEU A 518 -6.32 27.03 13.49
C LEU A 518 -5.97 27.13 12.00
N SER A 519 -5.93 26.02 11.26
CA SER A 519 -5.52 26.01 9.84
C SER A 519 -6.37 26.92 8.93
N SER A 520 -7.64 27.14 9.26
CA SER A 520 -8.55 28.07 8.56
C SER A 520 -8.31 29.56 8.89
N HIS A 521 -7.49 29.84 9.91
CA HIS A 521 -7.19 31.19 10.41
C HIS A 521 -5.72 31.56 10.23
N LEU A 522 -4.80 30.62 10.46
CA LEU A 522 -3.36 30.81 10.32
C LEU A 522 -2.93 30.68 8.86
N GLY A 523 -2.40 31.78 8.32
CA GLY A 523 -1.91 31.85 6.95
C GLY A 523 -2.79 32.66 5.99
N HIS A 524 -3.87 33.25 6.49
CA HIS A 524 -4.79 34.07 5.71
C HIS A 524 -4.61 35.58 5.96
N THR A 525 -3.70 35.96 6.85
CA THR A 525 -3.27 37.34 7.10
C THR A 525 -1.76 37.43 7.02
N GLU A 526 -1.22 38.62 6.72
CA GLU A 526 0.24 38.79 6.67
C GLU A 526 0.89 38.45 8.02
N GLU A 527 0.27 38.84 9.13
CA GLU A 527 0.73 38.54 10.48
C GLU A 527 0.82 37.03 10.74
N SER A 528 -0.24 36.27 10.40
CA SER A 528 -0.25 34.83 10.60
C SER A 528 0.73 34.08 9.69
N VAL A 529 0.89 34.51 8.43
CA VAL A 529 1.93 33.97 7.54
C VAL A 529 3.32 34.22 8.12
N ARG A 530 3.57 35.42 8.68
CA ARG A 530 4.86 35.72 9.33
C ARG A 530 5.09 34.84 10.56
N ILE A 531 4.07 34.57 11.36
CA ILE A 531 4.16 33.63 12.49
C ILE A 531 4.61 32.25 12.00
N LEU A 532 3.93 31.70 10.99
CA LEU A 532 4.27 30.40 10.42
C LEU A 532 5.70 30.40 9.86
N MET A 533 6.07 31.38 9.04
CA MET A 533 7.42 31.44 8.46
C MET A 533 8.52 31.63 9.51
N ASN A 534 8.27 32.37 10.58
CA ASN A 534 9.22 32.52 11.69
C ASN A 534 9.45 31.18 12.40
N ILE A 535 8.40 30.39 12.67
CA ILE A 535 8.54 29.06 13.28
C ILE A 535 9.28 28.12 12.33
N LEU A 536 8.88 28.11 11.06
CA LEU A 536 9.45 27.21 10.06
C LEU A 536 10.95 27.45 9.84
N THR A 537 11.38 28.72 9.82
CA THR A 537 12.78 29.10 9.56
C THR A 537 13.67 29.16 10.81
N ASP A 538 13.10 29.04 12.02
CA ASP A 538 13.86 29.00 13.26
C ASP A 538 14.36 27.59 13.58
N LEU A 539 15.66 27.36 13.40
CA LEU A 539 16.30 26.07 13.66
C LEU A 539 16.32 25.65 15.14
N SER A 540 15.99 26.55 16.07
CA SER A 540 15.82 26.22 17.49
C SER A 540 14.46 25.61 17.80
N GLU A 541 13.49 25.71 16.88
CA GLU A 541 12.17 25.11 17.06
C GLU A 541 12.21 23.59 16.87
N PRO A 542 11.37 22.82 17.59
CA PRO A 542 11.28 21.37 17.42
C PRO A 542 10.93 20.97 15.98
N ALA A 543 11.63 19.96 15.46
CA ALA A 543 11.44 19.46 14.08
C ALA A 543 9.98 19.08 13.79
N GLU A 544 9.28 18.46 14.74
CA GLU A 544 7.86 18.10 14.64
C GLU A 544 6.99 19.33 14.31
N LEU A 545 7.12 20.40 15.09
CA LEU A 545 6.35 21.64 14.89
C LEU A 545 6.69 22.30 13.56
N ARG A 546 7.99 22.35 13.21
CA ARG A 546 8.44 22.91 11.94
C ARG A 546 7.86 22.15 10.74
N ARG A 547 7.78 20.81 10.82
CA ARG A 547 7.12 19.98 9.79
C ARG A 547 5.63 20.26 9.71
N THR A 548 4.92 20.38 10.84
CA THR A 548 3.50 20.75 10.85
C THR A 548 3.25 22.11 10.19
N VAL A 549 4.12 23.09 10.47
CA VAL A 549 4.03 24.40 9.84
C VAL A 549 4.35 24.33 8.35
N MET A 550 5.32 23.51 7.93
CA MET A 550 5.62 23.30 6.52
C MET A 550 4.39 22.76 5.76
N LEU A 551 3.68 21.78 6.35
CA LEU A 551 2.45 21.24 5.78
C LEU A 551 1.37 22.33 5.62
N GLN A 552 1.20 23.20 6.62
CA GLN A 552 0.27 24.32 6.51
C GLN A 552 0.67 25.29 5.39
N ILE A 553 1.96 25.65 5.27
CA ILE A 553 2.46 26.51 4.19
C ILE A 553 2.26 25.89 2.81
N ARG A 554 2.53 24.58 2.67
CA ARG A 554 2.29 23.82 1.45
C ARG A 554 0.83 23.93 1.04
N ALA A 555 -0.09 23.66 1.96
CA ALA A 555 -1.50 23.69 1.62
C ALA A 555 -2.03 25.08 1.26
N LEU A 556 -1.58 26.11 1.98
CA LEU A 556 -1.91 27.50 1.64
C LEU A 556 -1.40 27.87 0.23
N SER A 557 -0.25 27.33 -0.19
CA SER A 557 0.31 27.58 -1.52
C SER A 557 -0.61 27.09 -2.66
N LEU A 558 -1.52 26.15 -2.37
CA LEU A 558 -2.50 25.60 -3.32
C LEU A 558 -3.78 26.44 -3.45
N GLU A 559 -4.04 27.41 -2.56
CA GLU A 559 -5.26 28.24 -2.54
C GLU A 559 -5.30 29.35 -3.64
N GLY A 560 -4.38 29.29 -4.61
CA GLY A 560 -4.45 30.09 -5.83
C GLY A 560 -4.29 31.60 -5.60
N ALA A 561 -5.34 32.37 -5.92
CA ALA A 561 -5.29 33.84 -5.97
C ALA A 561 -5.29 34.49 -4.58
N ALA A 562 -5.96 33.89 -3.59
CA ALA A 562 -6.05 34.43 -2.22
C ALA A 562 -4.69 34.45 -1.52
N PHE A 563 -3.88 33.40 -1.75
CA PHE A 563 -2.53 33.30 -1.18
C PHE A 563 -1.46 34.05 -1.99
N LYS A 564 -1.77 34.51 -3.21
CA LYS A 564 -0.81 35.13 -4.13
C LYS A 564 -0.07 36.31 -3.50
N GLN A 565 -0.76 37.10 -2.68
CA GLN A 565 -0.18 38.27 -2.01
C GLN A 565 0.93 37.91 -1.00
N PHE A 566 0.96 36.69 -0.48
CA PHE A 566 1.93 36.24 0.53
C PHE A 566 3.13 35.49 -0.06
N ARG A 567 3.08 35.12 -1.35
CA ARG A 567 4.16 34.38 -2.03
C ARG A 567 5.56 34.97 -1.85
N PRO A 568 5.78 36.31 -1.90
CA PRO A 568 7.13 36.85 -1.70
C PRO A 568 7.73 36.47 -0.34
N ILE A 569 6.93 36.50 0.73
CA ILE A 569 7.35 36.16 2.09
C ILE A 569 7.68 34.66 2.18
N VAL A 570 6.84 33.82 1.58
CA VAL A 570 7.00 32.37 1.61
C VAL A 570 8.21 31.94 0.80
N ILE A 571 8.37 32.41 -0.45
CA ILE A 571 9.52 32.09 -1.30
C ILE A 571 10.82 32.48 -0.61
N GLU A 572 10.90 33.67 -0.02
CA GLU A 572 12.11 34.10 0.70
C GLU A 572 12.45 33.17 1.87
N GLY A 573 11.43 32.68 2.60
CA GLY A 573 11.65 31.73 3.67
C GLY A 573 12.01 30.33 3.17
N LEU A 574 11.33 29.80 2.15
CA LEU A 574 11.63 28.49 1.55
C LEU A 574 13.06 28.42 1.02
N ARG A 575 13.56 29.49 0.39
CA ARG A 575 14.95 29.56 -0.07
C ARG A 575 15.98 29.43 1.07
N LYS A 576 15.61 29.75 2.32
CA LYS A 576 16.46 29.55 3.50
C LYS A 576 16.47 28.09 4.00
N LEU A 577 15.52 27.28 3.55
CA LEU A 577 15.27 25.92 4.04
C LEU A 577 15.80 24.82 3.12
N ILE A 578 16.22 25.12 1.89
CA ILE A 578 16.69 24.10 0.93
C ILE A 578 17.91 23.29 1.41
N ARG A 579 18.58 23.74 2.48
CA ARG A 579 19.71 23.06 3.14
C ARG A 579 19.40 22.79 4.62
N ASP A 580 18.13 22.65 4.98
CA ASP A 580 17.73 22.36 6.35
C ASP A 580 18.33 21.04 6.85
N LYS A 581 18.60 20.96 8.15
CA LYS A 581 19.06 19.71 8.77
C LYS A 581 17.96 18.65 8.74
N ASP A 582 16.70 19.07 8.75
CA ASP A 582 15.57 18.19 8.54
C ASP A 582 15.34 17.98 7.05
N GLN A 583 15.69 16.79 6.57
CA GLN A 583 15.63 16.46 5.15
C GLN A 583 14.23 16.55 4.56
N HIS A 584 13.17 16.32 5.36
CA HIS A 584 11.79 16.47 4.88
C HIS A 584 11.46 17.94 4.59
N ILE A 585 11.85 18.84 5.47
CA ILE A 585 11.66 20.29 5.30
C ILE A 585 12.48 20.80 4.11
N ALA A 586 13.72 20.31 3.96
CA ALA A 586 14.59 20.70 2.86
C ALA A 586 14.02 20.30 1.51
N LEU A 587 13.60 19.04 1.35
CA LEU A 587 13.01 18.54 0.11
C LEU A 587 11.69 19.26 -0.21
N GLU A 588 10.80 19.39 0.77
CA GLU A 588 9.51 20.08 0.58
C GLU A 588 9.69 21.56 0.18
N ALA A 589 10.69 22.23 0.72
CA ALA A 589 11.04 23.59 0.29
C ALA A 589 11.53 23.64 -1.15
N ILE A 590 12.35 22.66 -1.57
CA ILE A 590 12.82 22.53 -2.95
C ILE A 590 11.64 22.27 -3.88
N ASP A 591 10.69 21.44 -3.49
CA ASP A 591 9.51 21.10 -4.29
C ASP A 591 8.62 22.31 -4.54
N LEU A 592 8.29 23.04 -3.48
CA LEU A 592 7.43 24.23 -3.56
C LEU A 592 8.06 25.35 -4.39
N LEU A 593 9.40 25.45 -4.37
CA LEU A 593 10.15 26.37 -5.22
C LEU A 593 10.23 25.88 -6.67
N ALA A 594 10.46 24.58 -6.90
CA ALA A 594 10.52 23.97 -8.23
C ALA A 594 9.17 24.05 -8.96
N TYR A 595 8.07 23.76 -8.25
CA TYR A 595 6.72 23.89 -8.77
C TYR A 595 6.38 25.32 -9.21
N GLN A 596 6.91 26.32 -8.50
CA GLN A 596 6.78 27.73 -8.85
C GLN A 596 7.75 28.19 -9.94
N LYS A 597 8.58 27.29 -10.47
CA LYS A 597 9.63 27.58 -11.45
C LYS A 597 10.58 28.68 -10.94
N ASP A 598 10.95 28.59 -9.67
CA ASP A 598 11.84 29.57 -9.05
C ASP A 598 13.22 29.56 -9.72
N GLU A 599 13.53 30.60 -10.48
CA GLU A 599 14.81 30.71 -11.20
C GLU A 599 16.03 30.65 -10.27
N TRP A 600 15.89 31.09 -9.02
CA TRP A 600 16.98 31.01 -8.05
C TRP A 600 17.26 29.55 -7.67
N LEU A 601 16.22 28.75 -7.36
CA LEU A 601 16.40 27.32 -7.13
C LEU A 601 17.01 26.62 -8.36
N GLN A 602 16.51 26.91 -9.57
CA GLN A 602 17.06 26.30 -10.78
C GLN A 602 18.57 26.56 -10.94
N ARG A 603 19.04 27.77 -10.58
CA ARG A 603 20.48 28.09 -10.54
C ARG A 603 21.22 27.29 -9.47
N GLU A 604 20.66 27.13 -8.28
CA GLU A 604 21.27 26.33 -7.21
C GLU A 604 21.38 24.85 -7.59
N LEU A 605 20.33 24.27 -8.20
CA LEU A 605 20.31 22.89 -8.69
C LEU A 605 21.34 22.67 -9.80
N LYS A 606 21.41 23.59 -10.77
CA LYS A 606 22.41 23.57 -11.84
C LYS A 606 23.84 23.68 -11.28
N GLU A 607 24.06 24.60 -10.35
CA GLU A 607 25.38 24.76 -9.71
C GLU A 607 25.78 23.51 -8.91
N GLY A 608 24.81 22.83 -8.28
CA GLY A 608 25.03 21.54 -7.62
C GLY A 608 25.49 20.44 -8.57
N LEU A 609 24.91 20.38 -9.78
CA LEU A 609 25.32 19.44 -10.84
C LEU A 609 26.72 19.75 -11.40
N GLU A 610 27.12 21.02 -11.42
CA GLU A 610 28.45 21.43 -11.89
C GLU A 610 29.51 21.35 -10.78
N ASN A 611 29.09 21.40 -9.51
CA ASN A 611 29.97 21.36 -8.34
C ASN A 611 29.30 20.61 -7.17
N THR A 612 29.69 19.34 -7.00
CA THR A 612 29.13 18.43 -5.99
C THR A 612 29.21 18.99 -4.55
N ALA A 613 30.19 19.85 -4.23
CA ALA A 613 30.29 20.45 -2.90
C ALA A 613 29.17 21.46 -2.60
N LYS A 614 28.45 21.93 -3.63
CA LYS A 614 27.33 22.85 -3.53
C LYS A 614 25.96 22.16 -3.70
N ALA A 615 25.96 20.87 -4.02
CA ALA A 615 24.75 20.08 -4.25
C ALA A 615 23.81 20.13 -3.03
N ILE A 616 22.52 20.36 -3.31
CA ILE A 616 21.45 20.40 -2.31
C ILE A 616 20.58 19.14 -2.32
N VAL A 617 20.63 18.40 -3.42
CA VAL A 617 19.99 17.09 -3.64
C VAL A 617 20.96 16.22 -4.46
N SER A 618 20.62 14.94 -4.67
CA SER A 618 21.38 14.09 -5.58
C SER A 618 21.32 14.62 -7.02
N ASP A 619 22.30 14.26 -7.84
CA ASP A 619 22.34 14.64 -9.25
C ASP A 619 21.07 14.17 -9.99
N GLU A 620 20.60 12.94 -9.71
CA GLU A 620 19.33 12.41 -10.22
C GLU A 620 18.14 13.33 -9.89
N SER A 621 17.98 13.71 -8.61
CA SER A 621 16.89 14.58 -8.18
C SER A 621 17.02 15.99 -8.76
N ALA A 622 18.23 16.54 -8.85
CA ALA A 622 18.46 17.84 -9.47
C ALA A 622 18.03 17.84 -10.94
N ILE A 623 18.38 16.81 -11.69
CA ILE A 623 17.97 16.64 -13.09
C ILE A 623 16.45 16.50 -13.18
N TYR A 624 15.84 15.73 -12.28
CA TYR A 624 14.38 15.61 -12.21
C TYR A 624 13.70 16.98 -12.05
N TYR A 625 14.09 17.77 -11.04
CA TYR A 625 13.48 19.08 -10.82
C TYR A 625 13.70 20.06 -11.97
N LEU A 626 14.89 20.05 -12.59
CA LEU A 626 15.17 20.86 -13.76
C LEU A 626 14.35 20.39 -14.98
N SER A 627 14.02 19.10 -15.08
CA SER A 627 13.23 18.54 -16.17
C SER A 627 11.76 18.96 -16.14
N LEU A 628 11.28 19.53 -15.04
CA LEU A 628 9.92 20.12 -14.95
C LEU A 628 9.76 21.36 -15.86
N ASP A 629 10.87 22.02 -16.21
CA ASP A 629 10.91 23.07 -17.23
C ASP A 629 12.19 22.94 -18.08
N PRO A 630 12.24 21.95 -19.00
CA PRO A 630 13.48 21.43 -19.54
C PRO A 630 14.14 22.35 -20.58
N HIS A 631 13.42 23.36 -21.09
CA HIS A 631 13.81 24.14 -22.28
C HIS A 631 15.20 24.77 -22.15
N ASP A 632 15.55 25.27 -20.97
CA ASP A 632 16.85 25.92 -20.71
C ASP A 632 17.96 24.93 -20.31
N PHE A 633 17.64 23.64 -20.16
CA PHE A 633 18.53 22.63 -19.60
C PHE A 633 18.79 21.44 -20.54
N LEU A 634 18.23 21.40 -21.75
CA LEU A 634 18.41 20.29 -22.69
C LEU A 634 19.89 19.99 -23.00
N GLU A 635 20.70 21.04 -23.19
CA GLU A 635 22.14 20.87 -23.44
C GLU A 635 22.89 20.35 -22.20
N LEU A 636 22.48 20.77 -21.00
CA LEU A 636 22.99 20.25 -19.73
C LEU A 636 22.66 18.75 -19.61
N PHE A 637 21.42 18.35 -19.89
CA PHE A 637 21.02 16.94 -19.83
C PHE A 637 21.79 16.08 -20.84
N ARG A 638 21.99 16.55 -22.09
CA ARG A 638 22.85 15.85 -23.07
C ARG A 638 24.27 15.65 -22.54
N ASN A 639 24.88 16.69 -21.97
CA ASN A 639 26.23 16.62 -21.42
C ASN A 639 26.33 15.64 -20.24
N ILE A 640 25.34 15.64 -19.33
CA ILE A 640 25.28 14.70 -18.21
C ILE A 640 25.08 13.26 -18.71
N ALA A 641 24.15 13.04 -19.64
CA ALA A 641 23.88 11.73 -20.22
C ALA A 641 25.13 11.15 -20.93
N GLU A 642 25.96 12.02 -21.53
CA GLU A 642 27.19 11.61 -22.20
C GLU A 642 28.32 11.30 -21.19
N LYS A 643 28.56 12.20 -20.24
CA LYS A 643 29.82 12.23 -19.47
C LYS A 643 29.70 11.75 -18.03
N SER A 644 28.49 11.72 -17.46
CA SER A 644 28.34 11.36 -16.05
C SER A 644 28.80 9.93 -15.79
N THR A 645 29.51 9.74 -14.68
CA THR A 645 29.83 8.42 -14.12
C THR A 645 28.77 7.93 -13.14
N ASP A 646 27.86 8.80 -12.69
CA ASP A 646 26.67 8.41 -11.94
C ASP A 646 25.60 7.91 -12.90
N GLU A 647 25.33 6.62 -12.83
CA GLU A 647 24.41 5.91 -13.69
C GLU A 647 22.94 6.33 -13.50
N LYS A 648 22.55 6.70 -12.27
CA LYS A 648 21.19 7.20 -11.98
C LYS A 648 20.99 8.59 -12.57
N ALA A 649 21.99 9.46 -12.41
CA ALA A 649 21.98 10.78 -13.03
C ALA A 649 21.95 10.67 -14.57
N LYS A 650 22.75 9.76 -15.14
CA LYS A 650 22.79 9.50 -16.58
C LYS A 650 21.44 9.03 -17.11
N THR A 651 20.83 8.02 -16.49
CA THR A 651 19.53 7.49 -16.90
C THR A 651 18.40 8.52 -16.73
N MET A 652 18.41 9.33 -15.67
CA MET A 652 17.44 10.43 -15.51
C MET A 652 17.62 11.52 -16.57
N ALA A 653 18.85 11.90 -16.90
CA ALA A 653 19.11 12.87 -17.97
C ALA A 653 18.64 12.35 -19.33
N ILE A 654 18.85 11.07 -19.63
CA ILE A 654 18.32 10.40 -20.82
C ILE A 654 16.79 10.49 -20.87
N ARG A 655 16.12 10.19 -19.76
CA ARG A 655 14.64 10.29 -19.66
C ARG A 655 14.15 11.73 -19.83
N ALA A 656 14.88 12.72 -19.30
CA ALA A 656 14.56 14.14 -19.46
C ALA A 656 14.64 14.61 -20.93
N LEU A 657 15.42 13.91 -21.77
CA LEU A 657 15.52 14.17 -23.21
C LEU A 657 14.41 13.51 -24.03
N SER A 658 13.51 12.71 -23.43
CA SER A 658 12.47 11.95 -24.16
C SER A 658 11.55 12.79 -25.04
N SER A 659 11.37 14.09 -24.77
CA SER A 659 10.59 15.01 -25.61
C SER A 659 11.41 15.85 -26.59
N ASP A 660 12.75 15.83 -26.49
CA ASP A 660 13.66 16.56 -27.38
C ASP A 660 14.03 15.74 -28.60
N THR A 661 13.26 15.88 -29.67
CA THR A 661 13.52 15.19 -30.95
C THR A 661 14.90 15.48 -31.55
N ASN A 662 15.56 16.59 -31.19
CA ASN A 662 16.93 16.87 -31.62
C ASN A 662 17.96 15.93 -30.96
N SER A 663 17.58 15.23 -29.89
CA SER A 663 18.42 14.26 -29.18
C SER A 663 18.27 12.83 -29.73
N THR A 664 17.46 12.59 -30.77
CA THR A 664 17.21 11.24 -31.33
C THR A 664 18.52 10.50 -31.66
N ASP A 665 19.41 11.12 -32.45
CA ASP A 665 20.68 10.49 -32.87
C ASP A 665 21.61 10.22 -31.67
N PHE A 666 21.60 11.11 -30.69
CA PHE A 666 22.37 10.95 -29.46
C PHE A 666 21.85 9.77 -28.62
N LEU A 667 20.53 9.69 -28.42
CA LEU A 667 19.90 8.58 -27.71
C LEU A 667 20.13 7.24 -28.43
N LEU A 668 20.09 7.24 -29.76
CA LEU A 668 20.42 6.07 -30.58
C LEU A 668 21.87 5.63 -30.36
N SER A 669 22.81 6.58 -30.31
CA SER A 669 24.23 6.27 -30.05
C SER A 669 24.45 5.63 -28.68
N LEU A 670 23.65 5.97 -27.67
CA LEU A 670 23.71 5.36 -26.34
C LEU A 670 23.08 3.96 -26.34
N PHE A 671 21.94 3.80 -26.99
CA PHE A 671 21.24 2.51 -27.14
C PHE A 671 22.11 1.46 -27.87
N GLU A 672 22.75 1.84 -28.97
CA GLU A 672 23.58 0.93 -29.80
C GLU A 672 24.97 0.65 -29.17
N ASN A 673 25.41 1.43 -28.19
CA ASN A 673 26.73 1.30 -27.60
C ASN A 673 26.79 0.16 -26.56
N LYS A 674 27.32 -0.99 -26.99
CA LYS A 674 27.52 -2.20 -26.15
C LYS A 674 28.43 -2.02 -24.94
N ASN A 675 29.17 -0.91 -24.82
CA ASN A 675 29.97 -0.60 -23.64
C ASN A 675 29.19 0.17 -22.56
N GLN A 676 27.97 0.63 -22.87
CA GLN A 676 27.07 1.19 -21.87
C GLN A 676 26.46 0.06 -21.03
N SER A 677 26.01 0.40 -19.82
CA SER A 677 25.26 -0.53 -18.98
C SER A 677 23.89 -0.84 -19.56
N SER A 678 23.31 -1.95 -19.12
CA SER A 678 21.98 -2.39 -19.51
C SER A 678 20.91 -1.34 -19.19
N GLU A 679 21.03 -0.67 -18.06
CA GLU A 679 20.14 0.36 -17.55
C GLU A 679 20.17 1.63 -18.40
N VAL A 680 21.36 2.04 -18.86
CA VAL A 680 21.53 3.19 -19.77
C VAL A 680 20.93 2.87 -21.12
N ARG A 681 21.22 1.68 -21.67
CA ARG A 681 20.67 1.25 -22.96
C ARG A 681 19.15 1.10 -22.89
N GLU A 682 18.61 0.60 -21.78
CA GLU A 682 17.17 0.53 -21.53
C GLU A 682 16.53 1.93 -21.45
N ALA A 683 17.12 2.86 -20.69
CA ALA A 683 16.60 4.23 -20.60
C ALA A 683 16.61 4.92 -21.98
N SER A 684 17.65 4.70 -22.79
CA SER A 684 17.71 5.20 -24.16
C SER A 684 16.66 4.55 -25.07
N ALA A 685 16.44 3.25 -24.93
CA ALA A 685 15.37 2.53 -25.63
C ALA A 685 13.99 3.13 -25.31
N GLN A 686 13.69 3.36 -24.02
CA GLN A 686 12.43 3.98 -23.58
C GLN A 686 12.25 5.40 -24.15
N ALA A 687 13.31 6.21 -24.15
CA ALA A 687 13.27 7.56 -24.70
C ALA A 687 13.07 7.56 -26.22
N LEU A 688 13.72 6.65 -26.95
CA LEU A 688 13.55 6.47 -28.40
C LEU A 688 12.15 5.98 -28.76
N ASP A 689 11.58 5.03 -28.00
CA ASP A 689 10.20 4.58 -28.17
C ASP A 689 9.20 5.74 -28.02
N THR A 690 9.51 6.70 -27.15
CA THR A 690 8.69 7.91 -26.95
C THR A 690 8.81 8.88 -28.13
N GLN A 691 10.01 9.08 -28.68
CA GLN A 691 10.27 10.04 -29.77
C GLN A 691 9.86 9.51 -31.15
N ASN A 692 10.24 8.26 -31.43
CA ASN A 692 10.07 7.62 -32.73
C ASN A 692 9.94 6.10 -32.56
N PRO A 693 8.73 5.60 -32.27
CA PRO A 693 8.46 4.17 -32.06
C PRO A 693 8.88 3.29 -33.24
N ASP A 694 8.75 3.77 -34.48
CA ASP A 694 9.10 3.02 -35.68
C ASP A 694 10.60 2.79 -35.79
N LEU A 695 11.40 3.84 -35.58
CA LEU A 695 12.86 3.75 -35.55
C LEU A 695 13.33 2.87 -34.40
N PHE A 696 12.77 3.03 -33.20
CA PHE A 696 13.10 2.19 -32.05
C PHE A 696 12.84 0.71 -32.35
N LEU A 697 11.72 0.40 -32.99
CA LEU A 697 11.35 -0.96 -33.37
C LEU A 697 12.29 -1.57 -34.40
N GLU A 698 12.65 -0.80 -35.44
CA GLU A 698 13.67 -1.19 -36.44
C GLU A 698 14.99 -1.55 -35.76
N LYS A 699 15.45 -0.68 -34.85
CA LYS A 699 16.70 -0.86 -34.11
C LYS A 699 16.67 -2.00 -33.11
N SER A 700 15.52 -2.26 -32.50
CA SER A 700 15.32 -3.43 -31.65
C SER A 700 15.52 -4.74 -32.44
N VAL A 701 15.02 -4.79 -33.68
CA VAL A 701 15.22 -5.95 -34.57
C VAL A 701 16.70 -6.13 -34.91
N GLU A 702 17.43 -5.06 -35.19
CA GLU A 702 18.88 -5.12 -35.44
C GLU A 702 19.64 -5.73 -34.24
N VAL A 703 19.31 -5.30 -33.02
CA VAL A 703 19.91 -5.84 -31.78
C VAL A 703 19.66 -7.35 -31.63
N PHE A 704 18.47 -7.84 -31.98
CA PHE A 704 18.18 -9.28 -31.96
C PHE A 704 18.89 -10.07 -33.07
N LYS A 705 19.22 -9.43 -34.19
CA LYS A 705 19.96 -10.08 -35.28
C LYS A 705 21.45 -10.19 -34.99
N ASP A 706 21.96 -9.38 -34.06
CA ASP A 706 23.36 -9.31 -33.69
C ASP A 706 23.76 -10.48 -32.76
N ASP A 707 24.43 -11.48 -33.33
CA ASP A 707 24.91 -12.66 -32.58
C ASP A 707 25.99 -12.32 -31.53
N GLN A 708 26.57 -11.12 -31.59
CA GLN A 708 27.55 -10.62 -30.63
C GLN A 708 26.90 -9.82 -29.50
N GLU A 709 25.57 -9.65 -29.47
CA GLU A 709 24.90 -9.00 -28.35
C GLU A 709 24.95 -9.89 -27.08
N GLN A 710 25.46 -9.31 -26.00
CA GLN A 710 25.66 -9.98 -24.71
C GLN A 710 24.78 -9.40 -23.59
N ASP A 711 24.11 -8.28 -23.84
CA ASP A 711 23.20 -7.64 -22.91
C ASP A 711 21.86 -8.39 -22.85
N HIS A 712 21.84 -9.46 -22.07
CA HIS A 712 20.67 -10.33 -21.93
C HIS A 712 19.49 -9.63 -21.23
N HIS A 713 19.77 -8.63 -20.39
CA HIS A 713 18.73 -7.78 -19.80
C HIS A 713 18.04 -6.99 -20.90
N LEU A 714 18.79 -6.25 -21.72
CA LEU A 714 18.26 -5.49 -22.86
C LEU A 714 17.54 -6.41 -23.87
N LEU A 715 18.06 -7.61 -24.15
CA LEU A 715 17.34 -8.54 -25.02
C LEU A 715 15.99 -8.98 -24.42
N THR A 716 15.92 -9.25 -23.11
CA THR A 716 14.65 -9.59 -22.43
C THR A 716 13.67 -8.43 -22.49
N VAL A 717 14.20 -7.22 -22.31
CA VAL A 717 13.50 -5.96 -22.45
C VAL A 717 12.84 -5.85 -23.82
N LEU A 718 13.64 -5.85 -24.89
CA LEU A 718 13.18 -5.68 -26.25
C LEU A 718 12.24 -6.82 -26.69
N LEU A 719 12.40 -8.02 -26.13
CA LEU A 719 11.54 -9.19 -26.40
C LEU A 719 10.08 -8.92 -26.05
N SER A 720 9.84 -8.34 -24.87
CA SER A 720 8.48 -8.03 -24.41
C SER A 720 7.76 -7.06 -25.35
N LYS A 721 8.47 -6.06 -25.89
CA LYS A 721 7.94 -5.09 -26.86
C LYS A 721 7.60 -5.77 -28.20
N LEU A 722 8.50 -6.62 -28.72
CA LEU A 722 8.34 -7.28 -30.02
C LEU A 722 7.26 -8.37 -30.06
N THR A 723 6.94 -9.01 -28.94
CA THR A 723 6.18 -10.28 -28.93
C THR A 723 4.96 -10.31 -28.01
N LEU A 724 4.88 -9.43 -27.02
CA LEU A 724 3.80 -9.46 -26.02
C LEU A 724 2.84 -8.28 -26.11
N GLN A 725 3.28 -7.12 -26.61
CA GLN A 725 2.57 -5.85 -26.42
C GLN A 725 2.06 -5.13 -27.66
N ASP A 726 2.64 -5.38 -28.82
CA ASP A 726 2.34 -4.61 -30.04
C ASP A 726 2.06 -5.55 -31.22
N GLU A 727 0.82 -5.55 -31.73
CA GLU A 727 0.49 -6.33 -32.93
C GLU A 727 1.29 -5.85 -34.15
N ASP A 728 1.68 -4.57 -34.21
CA ASP A 728 2.49 -4.03 -35.31
C ASP A 728 3.94 -4.52 -35.25
N GLY A 729 4.52 -4.61 -34.05
CA GLY A 729 5.82 -5.25 -33.81
C GLY A 729 5.84 -6.71 -34.27
N LEU A 730 4.83 -7.46 -33.84
CA LEU A 730 4.63 -8.85 -34.22
C LEU A 730 4.41 -9.00 -35.74
N ASN A 731 3.62 -8.11 -36.35
CA ASN A 731 3.36 -8.08 -37.78
C ASN A 731 4.59 -7.73 -38.62
N LYS A 732 5.51 -6.93 -38.10
CA LYS A 732 6.77 -6.59 -38.76
C LYS A 732 7.77 -7.75 -38.72
N ILE A 733 7.80 -8.55 -37.65
CA ILE A 733 8.75 -9.66 -37.52
C ILE A 733 8.21 -11.02 -37.96
N ARG A 734 6.88 -11.22 -38.06
CA ARG A 734 6.27 -12.53 -38.39
C ARG A 734 6.71 -13.13 -39.73
N GLY A 735 7.15 -12.29 -40.68
CA GLY A 735 7.64 -12.73 -41.99
C GLY A 735 9.12 -13.15 -41.99
N ASP A 736 9.87 -12.83 -40.93
CA ASP A 736 11.30 -13.07 -40.81
C ASP A 736 11.55 -14.30 -39.93
N LYS A 737 11.48 -15.50 -40.54
CA LYS A 737 11.65 -16.79 -39.85
C LYS A 737 13.01 -16.91 -39.16
N GLU A 738 14.05 -16.30 -39.73
CA GLU A 738 15.39 -16.32 -39.16
C GLU A 738 15.42 -15.50 -37.86
N LEU A 739 14.86 -14.30 -37.87
CA LEU A 739 14.71 -13.47 -36.68
C LEU A 739 13.85 -14.15 -35.60
N LEU A 740 12.72 -14.76 -35.97
CA LEU A 740 11.87 -15.51 -35.03
C LEU A 740 12.62 -16.68 -34.40
N TYR A 741 13.44 -17.39 -35.19
CA TYR A 741 14.26 -18.49 -34.69
C TYR A 741 15.37 -17.98 -33.76
N LYS A 742 16.02 -16.85 -34.08
CA LYS A 742 16.98 -16.20 -33.18
C LYS A 742 16.33 -15.75 -31.87
N ILE A 743 15.18 -15.07 -31.94
CA ILE A 743 14.39 -14.66 -30.78
C ILE A 743 14.07 -15.88 -29.90
N ARG A 744 13.63 -16.99 -30.51
CA ARG A 744 13.37 -18.27 -29.82
C ARG A 744 14.64 -18.84 -29.18
N GLN A 745 15.76 -18.87 -29.90
CA GLN A 745 17.03 -19.34 -29.35
C GLN A 745 17.52 -18.49 -28.18
N HIS A 746 17.36 -17.16 -28.26
CA HIS A 746 17.66 -16.24 -27.17
C HIS A 746 16.76 -16.50 -25.98
N ALA A 747 15.45 -16.68 -26.21
CA ALA A 747 14.53 -17.06 -25.17
C ALA A 747 14.96 -18.39 -24.51
N GLU A 748 15.25 -19.43 -25.27
CA GLU A 748 15.61 -20.76 -24.74
C GLU A 748 16.98 -20.83 -24.04
N ARG A 749 17.78 -19.75 -23.94
CA ARG A 749 19.12 -19.82 -23.34
C ARG A 749 19.06 -20.16 -21.84
N PRO A 750 19.89 -21.12 -21.37
CA PRO A 750 19.90 -21.55 -19.98
C PRO A 750 20.20 -20.44 -18.97
N LYS A 751 20.96 -19.39 -19.32
CA LYS A 751 21.23 -18.26 -18.41
C LYS A 751 20.03 -17.34 -18.20
N LEU A 752 19.14 -17.21 -19.19
CA LEU A 752 17.87 -16.49 -19.05
C LEU A 752 16.88 -17.32 -18.23
N PHE A 753 16.85 -18.63 -18.46
CA PHE A 753 16.15 -19.59 -17.61
C PHE A 753 16.70 -19.59 -16.17
N LYS A 754 18.01 -19.45 -15.98
CA LYS A 754 18.69 -19.48 -14.67
C LYS A 754 18.63 -18.15 -13.92
N ALA A 755 18.65 -17.00 -14.58
CA ALA A 755 18.37 -15.70 -13.94
C ALA A 755 16.93 -15.66 -13.40
N ASN A 756 15.99 -16.27 -14.14
CA ASN A 756 14.59 -16.43 -13.73
C ASN A 756 14.39 -17.52 -12.64
N ILE A 757 15.22 -18.57 -12.64
CA ILE A 757 15.22 -19.63 -11.61
C ILE A 757 15.96 -19.18 -10.32
N GLU A 758 17.03 -18.40 -10.42
CA GLU A 758 17.79 -17.90 -9.26
C GLU A 758 16.99 -16.80 -8.53
N SER A 759 16.09 -16.08 -9.20
CA SER A 759 15.03 -15.28 -8.58
C SER A 759 13.87 -16.11 -8.02
N SER A 760 13.78 -17.42 -8.31
CA SER A 760 12.72 -18.32 -7.86
C SER A 760 13.28 -19.54 -7.09
N LYS A 761 13.78 -19.33 -5.87
CA LYS A 761 14.09 -20.45 -4.96
C LYS A 761 12.91 -20.77 -4.03
N SER A 762 11.88 -21.39 -4.57
CA SER A 762 11.09 -22.40 -3.86
C SER A 762 10.82 -23.56 -4.82
N SER A 763 10.87 -24.78 -4.29
CA SER A 763 10.85 -26.02 -5.06
C SER A 763 9.46 -26.26 -5.67
N GLU A 764 9.19 -25.64 -6.80
CA GLU A 764 8.24 -26.08 -7.83
C GLU A 764 8.43 -25.18 -9.05
N VAL A 765 8.97 -25.74 -10.13
CA VAL A 765 9.20 -25.05 -11.40
C VAL A 765 7.83 -24.65 -11.97
N ARG A 766 7.54 -23.35 -12.10
CA ARG A 766 6.32 -22.83 -12.76
C ARG A 766 6.69 -22.28 -14.14
N GLU A 767 6.00 -22.78 -15.17
CA GLU A 767 6.29 -22.65 -16.61
C GLU A 767 5.76 -21.37 -17.31
N ASP A 768 5.02 -20.46 -16.69
CA ASP A 768 3.94 -19.78 -17.45
C ASP A 768 4.29 -18.63 -18.43
N ASP A 769 5.05 -17.58 -18.09
CA ASP A 769 5.26 -16.46 -19.06
C ASP A 769 6.16 -16.87 -20.24
N PHE A 770 7.13 -17.73 -19.96
CA PHE A 770 8.06 -18.25 -20.95
C PHE A 770 7.40 -19.26 -21.88
N ALA A 771 6.54 -20.13 -21.35
CA ALA A 771 5.79 -21.07 -22.16
C ALA A 771 4.75 -20.35 -23.05
N ILE A 772 4.11 -19.27 -22.58
CA ILE A 772 3.20 -18.46 -23.42
C ILE A 772 3.96 -17.79 -24.56
N LEU A 773 5.12 -17.21 -24.27
CA LEU A 773 6.01 -16.61 -25.27
C LEU A 773 6.49 -17.65 -26.29
N LEU A 774 7.03 -18.80 -25.82
CA LEU A 774 7.49 -19.88 -26.68
C LEU A 774 6.34 -20.44 -27.52
N LYS A 775 5.14 -20.61 -26.94
CA LYS A 775 3.93 -21.06 -27.66
C LYS A 775 3.48 -20.06 -28.73
N ARG A 776 3.60 -18.75 -28.48
CA ARG A 776 3.37 -17.70 -29.49
C ARG A 776 4.41 -17.76 -30.60
N LEU A 777 5.69 -17.88 -30.26
CA LEU A 777 6.77 -18.01 -31.25
C LEU A 777 6.61 -19.28 -32.09
N ASP A 778 6.24 -20.40 -31.48
CA ASP A 778 5.96 -21.68 -32.15
C ASP A 778 4.74 -21.59 -33.07
N SER A 779 3.77 -20.70 -32.78
CA SER A 779 2.63 -20.46 -33.69
C SER A 779 2.98 -19.61 -34.91
N LEU A 780 4.10 -18.87 -34.87
CA LEU A 780 4.56 -17.99 -35.95
C LEU A 780 5.61 -18.64 -36.85
N LEU A 781 6.41 -19.57 -36.33
CA LEU A 781 7.42 -20.34 -37.07
C LEU A 781 6.79 -21.41 -37.98
#